data_AF-A0A5C6XVH7-F1
#
_entry.id   AF-A0A5C6XVH7-F1
#
_cell.length_a   1.000
_cell.length_b   1.000
_cell.length_c   1.000
_cell.angle_alpha   90.00
_cell.angle_beta   90.00
_cell.angle_gamma   90.00
#
_symmetry.space_group_name_H-M   'P 1'
#
loop_
_entity.id
_entity.type
_entity.pdbx_description
1 polymer ?
#
loop_
_entity_poly.entity_id
_entity_poly.type
_entity_poly.pdbx_seq_one_letter_code
_entity_poly.pdbx_strand_id
1 'polypeptide(L)'
;MIIYILKSAGCLALLLLFYHLVLEKEKMHNFNRFYLLGSVLFSFSAQITTFTTYVKQEVIATTAIIMKPNHIDNSVLIIEENTIDFSQILIGIYCLISALFLLRFSYNLFKIIKKIRINKKVKQDHATLILVTDKILPHTFWNYIFINKAAYEDGEIEEELFTHELTHVTQKHTFDVLIIELLQAVFWINPLFIFLKKAVQLNHEFLADENVINQHKNTFQYQYLLLNKAAWNNEYYLASNLNYSLTKKRLKMMTTQSSRSIILLKKLAVIPLLTGFVFLFAERVEAQEKDEIIEVVEETKEVQKELSEKEIYATYVNRNAYVTYKNKEGKKVSKLYTELTNEERRKLVLPPPPPIKFKKVLPTKKQFEDLKDTKKYAVWVDGKVVKNEVLNEYKNSDFARYSNSFVHKNARSKRFPQKNQASLETTEYFKAQNAKRVQDFEIYKEIHEKLGEAKWQELPNGEKIKIIENPKIETIEENYSKHNGEKVNTGFKDLNGVNHYFVTVGNKTKYYNKEGKQTNEKGGAISNRKASSSNIIPGNYVTKIYFDGKIFCEFNDGKSSKKVTKIKLTFYLKENKLYESKRNQEPHFIKSLEGRQEDLSIQFSKLGIMYFKLSKLDKKKAKRPILPHAPYLKLKKNTKVFYKLRSEMTDVDTLLIPPPPPAQNASKEEVLKAKETYSDWKKITGNDVPPPTPSIVNKQEKVTVTNFEITFTKKKNRLELTCFIGCAWKELSFTTNNIKIDKFGMTNTSKSKKSDFLFDLKKEESKLILRGLKGSAWTNLSFSINENQTIKINQFGMTNN
;
A
#
# COMPACT_ATOMS: atom_id res chain seq x y z
N MET A 1 -19.97 24.12 9.25
CA MET A 1 -21.21 23.93 8.43
C MET A 1 -20.95 24.02 6.92
N ILE A 2 -20.37 25.11 6.39
CA ILE A 2 -20.16 25.28 4.93
C ILE A 2 -19.30 24.17 4.31
N ILE A 3 -18.18 23.81 4.96
CA ILE A 3 -17.30 22.71 4.50
C ILE A 3 -18.07 21.39 4.41
N TYR A 4 -18.94 21.09 5.37
CA TYR A 4 -19.77 19.90 5.37
C TYR A 4 -20.72 19.88 4.17
N ILE A 5 -21.41 21.00 3.90
CA ILE A 5 -22.32 21.12 2.74
C ILE A 5 -21.55 20.95 1.43
N LEU A 6 -20.38 21.59 1.28
CA LEU A 6 -19.55 21.48 0.08
C LEU A 6 -19.05 20.05 -0.16
N LYS A 7 -18.54 19.38 0.88
CA LYS A 7 -18.06 18.01 0.73
C LYS A 7 -19.20 17.01 0.47
N SER A 8 -20.36 17.19 1.11
CA SER A 8 -21.57 16.40 0.80
C SER A 8 -22.03 16.62 -0.65
N ALA A 9 -22.08 17.88 -1.10
CA ALA A 9 -22.40 18.20 -2.50
C ALA A 9 -21.39 17.57 -3.47
N GLY A 10 -20.10 17.63 -3.18
CA GLY A 10 -19.06 16.96 -3.99
C GLY A 10 -19.23 15.44 -4.05
N CYS A 11 -19.58 14.80 -2.93
CA CYS A 11 -19.86 13.37 -2.87
C CYS A 11 -21.10 13.02 -3.71
N LEU A 12 -22.19 13.77 -3.56
CA LEU A 12 -23.41 13.60 -4.34
C LEU A 12 -23.17 13.79 -5.84
N ALA A 13 -22.37 14.79 -6.22
CA ALA A 13 -22.01 15.05 -7.61
C ALA A 13 -21.30 13.85 -8.25
N LEU A 14 -20.32 13.27 -7.56
CA LEU A 14 -19.60 12.10 -8.07
C LEU A 14 -20.49 10.85 -8.18
N LEU A 15 -21.41 10.66 -7.23
CA LEU A 15 -22.38 9.55 -7.29
C LEU A 15 -23.38 9.73 -8.44
N LEU A 16 -23.88 10.94 -8.65
CA LEU A 16 -24.73 11.28 -9.79
C LEU A 16 -24.00 11.12 -11.12
N LEU A 17 -22.72 11.51 -11.18
CA LEU A 17 -21.90 11.32 -12.37
C LEU A 17 -21.74 9.83 -12.69
N PHE A 18 -21.46 9.00 -11.69
CA PHE A 18 -21.39 7.55 -11.89
C PHE A 18 -22.73 6.98 -12.39
N TYR A 19 -23.85 7.46 -11.85
CA TYR A 19 -25.18 7.08 -12.33
C TYR A 19 -25.36 7.38 -13.82
N HIS A 20 -25.14 8.64 -14.24
CA HIS A 20 -25.33 9.05 -15.63
C HIS A 20 -24.40 8.33 -16.62
N LEU A 21 -23.16 8.07 -16.21
CA LEU A 21 -22.17 7.44 -17.09
C LEU A 21 -22.34 5.93 -17.21
N VAL A 22 -22.71 5.26 -16.11
CA VAL A 22 -22.63 3.80 -15.97
C VAL A 22 -24.01 3.14 -15.82
N LEU A 23 -24.86 3.67 -14.95
CA LEU A 23 -26.10 3.02 -14.49
C LEU A 23 -27.35 3.39 -15.31
N GLU A 24 -27.50 4.65 -15.71
CA GLU A 24 -28.68 5.14 -16.47
C GLU A 24 -28.87 4.39 -17.80
N LYS A 25 -27.78 3.91 -18.40
CA LYS A 25 -27.77 3.28 -19.72
C LYS A 25 -28.27 1.83 -19.72
N GLU A 26 -28.53 1.24 -18.57
CA GLU A 26 -28.88 -0.17 -18.43
C GLU A 26 -30.29 -0.36 -17.86
N LYS A 27 -30.98 -1.44 -18.29
CA LYS A 27 -32.27 -1.88 -17.75
C LYS A 27 -32.12 -2.49 -16.35
N MET A 28 -31.87 -1.64 -15.36
CA MET A 28 -31.80 -2.00 -13.94
C MET A 28 -32.50 -0.97 -13.04
N HIS A 29 -33.67 -0.48 -13.49
CA HIS A 29 -34.35 0.69 -12.94
C HIS A 29 -34.70 0.59 -11.45
N ASN A 30 -35.04 -0.61 -10.96
CA ASN A 30 -35.25 -0.85 -9.53
C ASN A 30 -33.98 -0.58 -8.71
N PHE A 31 -32.82 -1.07 -9.17
CA PHE A 31 -31.54 -0.80 -8.50
C PHE A 31 -31.17 0.67 -8.58
N ASN A 32 -31.38 1.29 -9.73
CA ASN A 32 -31.11 2.71 -9.95
C ASN A 32 -31.94 3.61 -9.03
N ARG A 33 -33.21 3.27 -8.77
CA ARG A 33 -34.07 3.97 -7.80
C ARG A 33 -33.42 4.01 -6.42
N PHE A 34 -33.05 2.84 -5.88
CA PHE A 34 -32.40 2.76 -4.57
C PHE A 34 -31.02 3.41 -4.56
N TYR A 35 -30.25 3.30 -5.65
CA TYR A 35 -28.96 3.98 -5.78
C TYR A 35 -29.11 5.50 -5.71
N LEU A 36 -30.05 6.09 -6.45
CA LEU A 36 -30.25 7.54 -6.50
C LEU A 36 -30.68 8.11 -5.15
N LEU A 37 -31.67 7.47 -4.49
CA LEU A 37 -32.12 7.89 -3.15
C LEU A 37 -31.04 7.62 -2.09
N GLY A 38 -30.41 6.45 -2.15
CA GLY A 38 -29.32 6.08 -1.26
C GLY A 38 -28.09 6.98 -1.41
N SER A 39 -27.85 7.56 -2.60
CA SER A 39 -26.74 8.49 -2.84
C SER A 39 -26.86 9.76 -2.00
N VAL A 40 -28.08 10.23 -1.75
CA VAL A 40 -28.35 11.38 -0.87
C VAL A 40 -28.01 11.05 0.57
N LEU A 41 -28.51 9.93 1.08
CA LEU A 41 -28.23 9.47 2.44
C LEU A 41 -26.73 9.21 2.63
N PHE A 42 -26.10 8.61 1.63
CA PHE A 42 -24.67 8.32 1.63
C PHE A 42 -23.83 9.61 1.59
N SER A 43 -24.19 10.62 0.79
CA SER A 43 -23.41 11.85 0.69
C SER A 43 -23.37 12.63 2.00
N PHE A 44 -24.46 12.59 2.78
CA PHE A 44 -24.50 13.15 4.12
C PHE A 44 -23.75 12.28 5.14
N SER A 45 -23.97 10.97 5.14
CA SER A 45 -23.36 10.06 6.13
C SER A 45 -21.86 9.83 5.93
N ALA A 46 -21.35 9.90 4.70
CA ALA A 46 -19.93 9.70 4.40
C ALA A 46 -19.01 10.69 5.14
N GLN A 47 -19.49 11.91 5.41
CA GLN A 47 -18.77 12.93 6.17
C GLN A 47 -18.70 12.66 7.68
N ILE A 48 -19.70 11.96 8.22
CA ILE A 48 -19.80 11.67 9.67
C ILE A 48 -18.73 10.66 10.09
N THR A 49 -18.20 9.89 9.14
CA THR A 49 -17.13 8.93 9.43
C THR A 49 -15.85 9.69 9.76
N THR A 50 -15.44 9.63 11.03
CA THR A 50 -14.21 10.24 11.49
C THR A 50 -13.09 9.20 11.50
N PHE A 51 -11.94 9.57 10.92
CA PHE A 51 -10.69 8.86 11.15
C PHE A 51 -9.85 9.71 12.10
N THR A 52 -9.62 9.20 13.30
CA THR A 52 -8.76 9.86 14.28
C THR A 52 -7.30 9.64 13.90
N THR A 53 -6.63 10.74 13.60
CA THR A 53 -5.18 10.77 13.40
C THR A 53 -4.60 11.70 14.46
N TYR A 54 -3.77 11.18 15.36
CA TYR A 54 -3.12 12.00 16.38
C TYR A 54 -2.10 12.91 15.70
N VAL A 55 -2.39 14.20 15.67
CA VAL A 55 -1.48 15.24 15.16
C VAL A 55 -1.07 16.08 16.35
N LYS A 56 0.24 16.10 16.62
CA LYS A 56 0.83 16.92 17.68
C LYS A 56 0.97 18.34 17.13
N GLN A 57 0.29 19.30 17.73
CA GLN A 57 0.32 20.69 17.28
C GLN A 57 1.72 21.28 17.48
N GLU A 58 2.37 21.72 16.39
CA GLU A 58 3.51 22.64 16.48
C GLU A 58 2.96 24.02 16.83
N VAL A 59 3.41 24.56 17.97
CA VAL A 59 3.06 25.92 18.38
C VAL A 59 3.80 26.89 17.44
N ILE A 60 3.08 27.48 16.50
CA ILE A 60 3.59 28.64 15.77
C ILE A 60 3.45 29.83 16.72
N ALA A 61 4.58 30.33 17.22
CA ALA A 61 4.62 31.56 17.99
C ALA A 61 4.30 32.73 17.06
N THR A 62 3.03 33.09 16.94
CA THR A 62 2.63 34.36 16.35
C THR A 62 2.92 35.42 17.39
N THR A 63 3.96 36.23 17.18
CA THR A 63 4.27 37.41 17.99
C THR A 63 3.13 38.42 17.84
N ALA A 64 2.15 38.35 18.76
CA ALA A 64 1.29 39.47 19.03
C ALA A 64 2.15 40.57 19.66
N ILE A 65 2.29 41.70 18.96
CA ILE A 65 2.89 42.90 19.54
C ILE A 65 1.90 43.43 20.58
N ILE A 66 2.09 43.03 21.84
CA ILE A 66 1.38 43.62 22.97
C ILE A 66 2.14 44.90 23.32
N MET A 67 1.71 46.03 22.76
CA MET A 67 1.96 47.32 23.40
C MET A 67 1.19 47.32 24.72
N LYS A 68 1.91 47.34 25.84
CA LYS A 68 1.31 47.53 27.17
C LYS A 68 0.70 48.95 27.21
N PRO A 69 -0.59 49.11 27.57
CA PRO A 69 -1.13 50.43 27.83
C PRO A 69 -0.53 50.95 29.15
N ASN A 70 -0.03 52.18 29.13
CA ASN A 70 0.22 52.91 30.36
C ASN A 70 -1.13 53.10 31.07
N HIS A 71 -1.18 52.77 32.36
CA HIS A 71 -2.28 53.18 33.23
C HIS A 71 -2.37 54.71 33.22
N ILE A 72 -3.36 55.22 32.50
CA ILE A 72 -3.91 56.56 32.71
C ILE A 72 -5.36 56.32 33.09
N ASP A 73 -5.70 56.69 34.32
CA ASP A 73 -7.07 56.83 34.78
C ASP A 73 -7.79 57.79 33.85
N ASN A 74 -8.54 57.23 32.91
CA ASN A 74 -9.64 57.91 32.26
C ASN A 74 -10.80 56.93 32.28
N SER A 75 -11.78 57.22 33.13
CA SER A 75 -13.11 56.66 33.05
C SER A 75 -13.73 57.02 31.70
N VAL A 76 -13.41 56.26 30.67
CA VAL A 76 -14.12 56.30 29.39
C VAL A 76 -15.25 55.29 29.50
N LEU A 77 -16.48 55.80 29.50
CA LEU A 77 -17.67 54.98 29.29
C LEU A 77 -17.47 54.16 28.01
N ILE A 78 -17.30 52.85 28.16
CA ILE A 78 -17.24 51.93 27.03
C ILE A 78 -18.66 51.89 26.45
N ILE A 79 -18.89 52.65 25.39
CA ILE A 79 -20.00 52.40 24.49
C ILE A 79 -19.64 51.10 23.77
N GLU A 80 -20.38 50.02 24.02
CA GLU A 80 -20.33 48.83 23.18
C GLU A 80 -20.72 49.26 21.75
N GLU A 81 -19.73 49.41 20.87
CA GLU A 81 -20.02 49.37 19.44
C GLU A 81 -20.50 47.96 19.11
N ASN A 82 -21.82 47.82 19.00
CA ASN A 82 -22.50 46.67 18.42
C ASN A 82 -22.07 46.51 16.96
N THR A 83 -20.90 45.92 16.74
CA THR A 83 -20.45 45.54 15.41
C THR A 83 -21.34 44.40 14.93
N ILE A 84 -22.10 44.66 13.87
CA ILE A 84 -23.03 43.71 13.30
C ILE A 84 -22.22 42.52 12.74
N ASP A 85 -22.45 41.32 13.28
CA ASP A 85 -21.86 40.09 12.77
C ASP A 85 -22.52 39.70 11.43
N PHE A 86 -21.84 40.03 10.32
CA PHE A 86 -22.28 39.69 8.97
C PHE A 86 -22.50 38.18 8.76
N SER A 87 -21.88 37.30 9.55
CA SER A 87 -22.11 35.84 9.48
C SER A 87 -23.53 35.47 9.91
N GLN A 88 -24.04 36.09 10.97
CA GLN A 88 -25.41 35.90 11.44
C GLN A 88 -26.42 36.44 10.43
N ILE A 89 -26.12 37.57 9.78
CA ILE A 89 -26.93 38.10 8.69
C ILE A 89 -27.00 37.10 7.53
N LEU A 90 -25.86 36.53 7.10
CA LEU A 90 -25.83 35.54 6.02
C LEU A 90 -26.63 34.28 6.35
N ILE A 91 -26.53 33.77 7.58
CA ILE A 91 -27.35 32.64 8.04
C ILE A 91 -28.83 33.03 8.07
N GLY A 92 -29.17 34.23 8.55
CA GLY A 92 -30.53 34.76 8.54
C GLY A 92 -31.12 34.83 7.13
N ILE A 93 -30.37 35.36 6.16
CA ILE A 93 -30.76 35.40 4.74
C ILE A 93 -30.94 33.98 4.19
N TYR A 94 -30.02 33.07 4.48
CA TYR A 94 -30.11 31.68 4.04
C TYR A 94 -31.39 30.99 4.58
N CYS A 95 -31.69 31.17 5.86
CA CYS A 95 -32.90 30.66 6.50
C CYS A 95 -34.16 31.31 5.93
N LEU A 96 -34.16 32.62 5.68
CA LEU A 96 -35.27 33.35 5.08
C LEU A 96 -35.61 32.81 3.68
N ILE A 97 -34.60 32.67 2.82
CA ILE A 97 -34.80 32.14 1.46
C ILE A 97 -35.29 30.69 1.51
N SER A 98 -34.71 29.87 2.38
CA SER A 98 -35.15 28.49 2.58
C SER A 98 -36.61 28.42 3.05
N ALA A 99 -37.02 29.31 3.97
CA ALA A 99 -38.39 29.41 4.44
C ALA A 99 -39.36 29.82 3.32
N LEU A 100 -38.98 30.77 2.45
CA LEU A 100 -39.77 31.15 1.28
C LEU A 100 -39.97 29.97 0.32
N PHE A 101 -38.93 29.16 0.06
CA PHE A 101 -39.06 27.96 -0.76
C PHE A 101 -39.93 26.88 -0.10
N LEU A 102 -39.83 26.70 1.22
CA LEU A 102 -40.70 25.78 1.97
C LEU A 102 -42.16 26.23 1.98
N LEU A 103 -42.42 27.53 2.08
CA LEU A 103 -43.77 28.10 1.95
C LEU A 103 -44.33 27.87 0.55
N ARG A 104 -43.53 28.11 -0.50
CA ARG A 104 -43.91 27.79 -1.89
C ARG A 104 -44.22 26.30 -2.07
N PHE A 105 -43.38 25.42 -1.53
CA PHE A 105 -43.58 23.97 -1.55
C PHE A 105 -44.90 23.59 -0.84
N SER A 106 -45.14 24.13 0.35
CA SER A 106 -46.35 23.89 1.14
C SER A 106 -47.61 24.40 0.44
N TYR A 107 -47.55 25.57 -0.19
CA TYR A 107 -48.65 26.12 -0.98
C TYR A 107 -48.99 25.25 -2.20
N ASN A 108 -47.98 24.76 -2.93
CA ASN A 108 -48.18 23.85 -4.05
C ASN A 108 -48.83 22.54 -3.58
N LEU A 109 -48.37 21.98 -2.46
CA LEU A 109 -48.95 20.79 -1.86
C LEU A 109 -50.41 21.02 -1.44
N PHE A 110 -50.69 22.17 -0.80
CA PHE A 110 -52.05 22.58 -0.44
C PHE A 110 -52.96 22.68 -1.67
N LYS A 111 -52.48 23.23 -2.80
CA LYS A 111 -53.25 23.34 -4.05
C LYS A 111 -53.67 21.95 -4.57
N ILE A 112 -52.77 20.97 -4.53
CA ILE A 112 -53.07 19.59 -4.94
C ILE A 112 -54.07 18.95 -3.97
N ILE A 113 -53.87 19.09 -2.65
CA ILE A 113 -54.79 18.58 -1.63
C ILE A 113 -56.18 19.21 -1.78
N LYS A 114 -56.26 20.52 -2.03
CA LYS A 114 -57.51 21.23 -2.29
C LYS A 114 -58.19 20.66 -3.53
N LYS A 115 -57.46 20.40 -4.61
CA LYS A 115 -58.00 19.77 -5.83
C LYS A 115 -58.59 18.39 -5.56
N ILE A 116 -57.91 17.57 -4.75
CA ILE A 116 -58.39 16.25 -4.31
C ILE A 116 -59.67 16.36 -3.47
N ARG A 117 -59.80 17.40 -2.64
CA ARG A 117 -60.97 17.59 -1.77
C ARG A 117 -62.21 18.08 -2.53
N ILE A 118 -62.04 18.90 -3.56
CA ILE A 118 -63.15 19.55 -4.29
C ILE A 118 -63.73 18.66 -5.40
N ASN A 119 -62.87 17.90 -6.10
CA ASN A 119 -63.30 17.16 -7.28
C ASN A 119 -63.89 15.78 -6.95
N LYS A 120 -64.71 15.24 -7.87
CA LYS A 120 -65.38 13.94 -7.73
C LYS A 120 -64.34 12.81 -7.65
N LYS A 121 -64.56 11.88 -6.72
CA LYS A 121 -63.68 10.72 -6.47
C LYS A 121 -64.34 9.43 -6.96
N VAL A 122 -63.62 8.64 -7.72
CA VAL A 122 -64.03 7.28 -8.12
C VAL A 122 -62.99 6.30 -7.62
N LYS A 123 -63.40 5.30 -6.83
CA LYS A 123 -62.48 4.27 -6.31
C LYS A 123 -62.24 3.20 -7.39
N GLN A 124 -60.99 2.83 -7.58
CA GLN A 124 -60.54 1.66 -8.32
C GLN A 124 -59.51 0.88 -7.49
N ASP A 125 -59.38 -0.42 -7.72
CA ASP A 125 -58.71 -1.43 -6.87
C ASP A 125 -57.46 -0.94 -6.12
N HIS A 126 -56.57 -0.20 -6.80
CA HIS A 126 -55.31 0.27 -6.21
C HIS A 126 -55.10 1.80 -6.29
N ALA A 127 -56.07 2.57 -6.79
CA ALA A 127 -55.98 4.02 -6.93
C ALA A 127 -57.35 4.72 -6.83
N THR A 128 -57.35 5.98 -6.43
CA THR A 128 -58.56 6.81 -6.46
C THR A 128 -58.48 7.79 -7.63
N LEU A 129 -59.39 7.66 -8.59
CA LEU A 129 -59.50 8.61 -9.70
C LEU A 129 -60.11 9.92 -9.20
N ILE A 130 -59.49 11.03 -9.59
CA ILE A 130 -60.00 12.38 -9.35
C ILE A 130 -60.38 12.97 -10.69
N LEU A 131 -61.69 13.07 -10.94
CA LEU A 131 -62.22 13.59 -12.19
C LEU A 131 -62.19 15.12 -12.17
N VAL A 132 -61.36 15.72 -13.01
CA VAL A 132 -61.19 17.17 -13.11
C VAL A 132 -61.73 17.69 -14.43
N THR A 133 -62.26 18.91 -14.42
CA THR A 133 -62.78 19.57 -15.63
C THR A 133 -61.67 20.10 -16.54
N ASP A 134 -60.45 20.24 -16.02
CA ASP A 134 -59.31 20.76 -16.77
C ASP A 134 -58.91 19.80 -17.90
N LYS A 135 -58.59 20.32 -19.09
CA LYS A 135 -58.00 19.54 -20.19
C LYS A 135 -56.54 19.22 -19.88
N ILE A 136 -56.33 18.17 -19.09
CA ILE A 136 -55.02 17.72 -18.63
C ILE A 136 -54.76 16.28 -19.08
N LEU A 137 -53.48 15.96 -19.31
CA LEU A 137 -53.05 14.57 -19.40
C LEU A 137 -53.21 13.89 -18.02
N PRO A 138 -53.55 12.60 -17.99
CA PRO A 138 -53.52 11.80 -16.78
C PRO A 138 -52.20 11.99 -16.05
N HIS A 139 -52.27 12.23 -14.74
CA HIS A 139 -51.08 12.30 -13.90
C HIS A 139 -51.39 11.85 -12.49
N THR A 140 -50.37 11.35 -11.81
CA THR A 140 -50.49 10.75 -10.49
C THR A 140 -49.93 11.63 -9.37
N PHE A 141 -50.64 11.67 -8.25
CA PHE A 141 -50.14 12.17 -6.98
C PHE A 141 -50.55 11.25 -5.83
N TRP A 142 -49.58 10.63 -5.17
CA TRP A 142 -49.79 9.74 -4.03
C TRP A 142 -50.64 8.51 -4.43
N ASN A 143 -51.88 8.43 -3.96
CA ASN A 143 -52.82 7.35 -4.29
C ASN A 143 -53.87 7.79 -5.33
N TYR A 144 -53.71 9.01 -5.88
CA TYR A 144 -54.70 9.68 -6.68
C TYR A 144 -54.23 9.82 -8.13
N ILE A 145 -55.08 9.45 -9.08
CA ILE A 145 -54.84 9.66 -10.51
C ILE A 145 -55.80 10.74 -10.98
N PHE A 146 -55.29 11.87 -11.44
CA PHE A 146 -56.11 12.96 -11.98
C PHE A 146 -56.39 12.68 -13.44
N ILE A 147 -57.67 12.68 -13.81
CA ILE A 147 -58.12 12.37 -15.16
C ILE A 147 -59.14 13.42 -15.59
N ASN A 148 -59.12 13.80 -16.87
CA ASN A 148 -60.14 14.68 -17.43
C ASN A 148 -61.52 14.01 -17.36
N LYS A 149 -62.50 14.71 -16.80
CA LYS A 149 -63.86 14.18 -16.59
C LYS A 149 -64.54 13.77 -17.90
N ALA A 150 -64.45 14.59 -18.95
CA ALA A 150 -65.08 14.29 -20.24
C ALA A 150 -64.45 13.06 -20.90
N ALA A 151 -63.11 13.04 -21.01
CA ALA A 151 -62.40 11.89 -21.58
C ALA A 151 -62.66 10.56 -20.83
N TYR A 152 -62.89 10.63 -19.51
CA TYR A 152 -63.29 9.46 -18.72
C TYR A 152 -64.73 9.02 -19.00
N GLU A 153 -65.67 9.96 -19.06
CA GLU A 153 -67.09 9.68 -19.32
C GLU A 153 -67.31 9.17 -20.76
N ASP A 154 -66.50 9.62 -21.72
CA ASP A 154 -66.53 9.22 -23.13
C ASP A 154 -65.73 7.92 -23.41
N GLY A 155 -65.03 7.37 -22.41
CA GLY A 155 -64.26 6.12 -22.56
C GLY A 155 -62.98 6.24 -23.40
N GLU A 156 -62.43 7.45 -23.57
CA GLU A 156 -61.30 7.75 -24.46
C GLU A 156 -59.91 7.53 -23.82
N ILE A 157 -59.83 6.82 -22.69
CA ILE A 157 -58.57 6.64 -21.95
C ILE A 157 -57.94 5.31 -22.33
N GLU A 158 -56.75 5.37 -22.92
CA GLU A 158 -56.01 4.18 -23.31
C GLU A 158 -55.55 3.37 -22.07
N GLU A 159 -55.74 2.05 -22.11
CA GLU A 159 -55.44 1.15 -20.99
C GLU A 159 -53.95 1.15 -20.62
N GLU A 160 -53.07 1.31 -21.61
CA GLU A 160 -51.63 1.41 -21.42
C GLU A 160 -51.26 2.66 -20.61
N LEU A 161 -51.95 3.79 -20.84
CA LEU A 161 -51.74 5.03 -20.11
C LEU A 161 -52.26 4.90 -18.66
N PHE A 162 -53.40 4.25 -18.48
CA PHE A 162 -53.92 3.95 -17.14
C PHE A 162 -52.96 3.04 -16.36
N THR A 163 -52.44 1.98 -16.99
CA THR A 163 -51.45 1.06 -16.39
C THR A 163 -50.16 1.80 -16.00
N HIS A 164 -49.72 2.75 -16.82
CA HIS A 164 -48.58 3.61 -16.52
C HIS A 164 -48.80 4.43 -15.24
N GLU A 165 -49.91 5.17 -15.16
CA GLU A 165 -50.25 5.97 -13.98
C GLU A 165 -50.43 5.12 -12.71
N LEU A 166 -51.07 3.95 -12.84
CA LEU A 166 -51.23 3.00 -11.74
C LEU A 166 -49.88 2.51 -11.20
N THR A 167 -48.87 2.42 -12.06
CA THR A 167 -47.50 2.04 -11.63
C THR A 167 -46.89 3.11 -10.74
N HIS A 168 -47.13 4.40 -10.99
CA HIS A 168 -46.67 5.48 -10.11
C HIS A 168 -47.31 5.42 -8.73
N VAL A 169 -48.59 5.05 -8.64
CA VAL A 169 -49.30 4.86 -7.38
C VAL A 169 -48.74 3.67 -6.61
N THR A 170 -48.74 2.49 -7.24
CA THR A 170 -48.36 1.22 -6.58
C THR A 170 -46.91 1.22 -6.12
N GLN A 171 -46.00 1.85 -6.87
CA GLN A 171 -44.59 2.00 -6.49
C GLN A 171 -44.30 3.23 -5.62
N LYS A 172 -45.31 4.05 -5.30
CA LYS A 172 -45.20 5.26 -4.44
C LYS A 172 -44.19 6.29 -4.95
N HIS A 173 -44.10 6.50 -6.25
CA HIS A 173 -43.12 7.40 -6.88
C HIS A 173 -43.24 8.86 -6.39
N THR A 174 -44.45 9.31 -6.05
CA THR A 174 -44.66 10.65 -5.48
C THR A 174 -43.87 10.89 -4.20
N PHE A 175 -43.69 9.88 -3.35
CA PHE A 175 -42.96 10.02 -2.08
C PHE A 175 -41.49 10.37 -2.31
N ASP A 176 -40.84 9.67 -3.24
CA ASP A 176 -39.46 9.91 -3.64
C ASP A 176 -39.26 11.36 -4.13
N VAL A 177 -40.18 11.85 -4.98
CA VAL A 177 -40.11 13.22 -5.53
C VAL A 177 -40.33 14.27 -4.43
N LEU A 178 -41.28 14.04 -3.51
CA LEU A 178 -41.54 14.96 -2.40
C LEU A 178 -40.33 15.10 -1.47
N ILE A 179 -39.64 13.99 -1.16
CA ILE A 179 -38.41 14.05 -0.35
C ILE A 179 -37.35 14.90 -1.06
N ILE A 180 -37.16 14.70 -2.36
CA ILE A 180 -36.14 15.44 -3.13
C ILE A 180 -36.51 16.92 -3.24
N GLU A 181 -37.78 17.26 -3.47
CA GLU A 181 -38.24 18.66 -3.48
C GLU A 181 -38.08 19.34 -2.12
N LEU A 182 -38.40 18.64 -1.04
CA LEU A 182 -38.19 19.14 0.32
C LEU A 182 -36.71 19.44 0.57
N LEU A 183 -35.83 18.51 0.21
CA LEU A 183 -34.39 18.70 0.31
C LEU A 183 -33.90 19.82 -0.61
N GLN A 184 -34.44 19.95 -1.82
CA GLN A 184 -34.12 21.03 -2.74
C GLN A 184 -34.52 22.40 -2.17
N ALA A 185 -35.63 22.52 -1.44
CA ALA A 185 -36.03 23.76 -0.80
C ALA A 185 -35.05 24.18 0.32
N VAL A 186 -34.55 23.21 1.09
CA VAL A 186 -33.56 23.45 2.16
C VAL A 186 -32.17 23.71 1.59
N PHE A 187 -31.75 22.94 0.58
CA PHE A 187 -30.45 23.04 -0.07
C PHE A 187 -30.54 23.76 -1.42
N TRP A 188 -31.31 24.84 -1.50
CA TRP A 188 -31.65 25.54 -2.74
C TRP A 188 -30.45 26.09 -3.51
N ILE A 189 -29.35 26.38 -2.82
CA ILE A 189 -28.07 26.79 -3.43
C ILE A 189 -27.42 25.64 -4.21
N ASN A 190 -27.72 24.39 -3.88
CA ASN A 190 -27.09 23.23 -4.49
C ASN A 190 -27.85 22.76 -5.75
N PRO A 191 -27.36 23.06 -6.97
CA PRO A 191 -28.05 22.70 -8.21
C PRO A 191 -28.12 21.19 -8.46
N LEU A 192 -27.34 20.38 -7.73
CA LEU A 192 -27.35 18.92 -7.86
C LEU A 192 -28.71 18.31 -7.54
N PHE A 193 -29.50 18.93 -6.64
CA PHE A 193 -30.85 18.46 -6.36
C PHE A 193 -31.79 18.60 -7.56
N ILE A 194 -31.57 19.59 -8.44
CA ILE A 194 -32.33 19.74 -9.70
C ILE A 194 -32.01 18.57 -10.64
N PHE A 195 -30.73 18.21 -10.78
CA PHE A 195 -30.30 17.08 -11.60
C PHE A 195 -30.76 15.74 -11.03
N LEU A 196 -30.65 15.56 -9.71
CA LEU A 196 -31.13 14.39 -8.99
C LEU A 196 -32.63 14.20 -9.18
N LYS A 197 -33.43 15.26 -9.01
CA LYS A 197 -34.88 15.22 -9.24
C LYS A 197 -35.21 14.72 -10.64
N LYS A 198 -34.56 15.29 -11.67
CA LYS A 198 -34.73 14.86 -13.06
C LYS A 198 -34.32 13.40 -13.28
N ALA A 199 -33.24 12.96 -12.64
CA ALA A 199 -32.77 11.57 -12.74
C ALA A 199 -33.74 10.58 -12.08
N VAL A 200 -34.27 10.92 -10.91
CA VAL A 200 -35.25 10.08 -10.18
C VAL A 200 -36.57 10.01 -10.93
N GLN A 201 -37.08 11.15 -11.41
CA GLN A 201 -38.29 11.18 -12.25
C GLN A 201 -38.11 10.32 -13.51
N LEU A 202 -37.02 10.50 -14.26
CA LEU A 202 -36.75 9.68 -15.44
C LEU A 202 -36.66 8.17 -15.11
N ASN A 203 -36.09 7.81 -13.96
CA ASN A 203 -36.06 6.41 -13.54
C ASN A 203 -37.46 5.87 -13.16
N HIS A 204 -38.34 6.70 -12.59
CA HIS A 204 -39.74 6.36 -12.36
C HIS A 204 -40.49 6.14 -13.66
N GLU A 205 -40.28 7.01 -14.66
CA GLU A 205 -40.84 6.83 -16.00
C GLU A 205 -40.40 5.49 -16.59
N PHE A 206 -39.11 5.13 -16.47
CA PHE A 206 -38.61 3.84 -16.95
C PHE A 206 -39.25 2.64 -16.23
N LEU A 207 -39.51 2.74 -14.93
CA LEU A 207 -40.20 1.69 -14.17
C LEU A 207 -41.66 1.53 -14.61
N ALA A 208 -42.36 2.64 -14.84
CA ALA A 208 -43.72 2.64 -15.33
C ALA A 208 -43.80 2.10 -16.77
N ASP A 209 -42.91 2.54 -17.65
CA ASP A 209 -42.78 2.06 -19.03
C ASP A 209 -42.48 0.56 -19.09
N GLU A 210 -41.57 0.06 -18.23
CA GLU A 210 -41.23 -1.36 -18.13
C GLU A 210 -42.45 -2.19 -17.70
N ASN A 211 -43.25 -1.70 -16.74
CA ASN A 211 -44.46 -2.40 -16.30
C ASN A 211 -45.51 -2.50 -17.42
N VAL A 212 -45.76 -1.41 -18.15
CA VAL A 212 -46.68 -1.40 -19.30
C VAL A 212 -46.24 -2.40 -20.37
N ILE A 213 -44.94 -2.39 -20.74
CA ILE A 213 -44.40 -3.30 -21.75
C ILE A 213 -44.55 -4.77 -21.32
N ASN A 214 -44.34 -5.07 -20.04
CA ASN A 214 -44.47 -6.43 -19.52
C ASN A 214 -45.93 -6.91 -19.51
N GLN A 215 -46.88 -6.02 -19.25
CA GLN A 215 -48.30 -6.35 -19.16
C GLN A 215 -48.99 -6.43 -20.53
N HIS A 216 -48.79 -5.40 -21.37
CA HIS A 216 -49.49 -5.25 -22.66
C HIS A 216 -48.75 -5.89 -23.85
N LYS A 217 -47.46 -6.20 -23.69
CA LYS A 217 -46.61 -6.91 -24.68
C LYS A 217 -46.53 -6.29 -26.08
N ASN A 218 -47.00 -5.05 -26.27
CA ASN A 218 -46.90 -4.31 -27.53
C ASN A 218 -46.11 -3.00 -27.34
N THR A 219 -44.78 -3.08 -27.42
CA THR A 219 -43.92 -1.91 -27.24
C THR A 219 -44.11 -0.85 -28.33
N PHE A 220 -44.37 -1.25 -29.58
CA PHE A 220 -44.49 -0.30 -30.69
C PHE A 220 -45.75 0.58 -30.57
N GLN A 221 -46.91 -0.04 -30.29
CA GLN A 221 -48.15 0.68 -30.07
C GLN A 221 -48.02 1.66 -28.89
N TYR A 222 -47.40 1.22 -27.80
CA TYR A 222 -47.17 2.09 -26.64
C TYR A 222 -46.24 3.27 -26.96
N GLN A 223 -45.15 3.04 -27.71
CA GLN A 223 -44.27 4.12 -28.15
C GLN A 223 -44.98 5.14 -29.05
N TYR A 224 -45.84 4.67 -29.96
CA TYR A 224 -46.66 5.52 -30.82
C TYR A 224 -47.66 6.34 -30.01
N LEU A 225 -48.34 5.72 -29.04
CA LEU A 225 -49.23 6.40 -28.10
C LEU A 225 -48.50 7.53 -27.35
N LEU A 226 -47.33 7.25 -26.76
CA LEU A 226 -46.53 8.24 -26.05
C LEU A 226 -46.08 9.38 -26.97
N LEU A 227 -45.69 9.07 -28.21
CA LEU A 227 -45.26 10.07 -29.18
C LEU A 227 -46.43 10.98 -29.59
N ASN A 228 -47.60 10.41 -29.86
CA ASN A 228 -48.81 11.16 -30.21
C ASN A 228 -49.25 12.09 -29.08
N LYS A 229 -49.26 11.60 -27.83
CA LYS A 229 -49.59 12.44 -26.66
C LYS A 229 -48.52 13.52 -26.41
N ALA A 230 -47.25 13.24 -26.70
CA ALA A 230 -46.16 14.23 -26.57
C ALA A 230 -46.15 15.28 -27.70
N ALA A 231 -46.64 14.95 -28.90
CA ALA A 231 -46.70 15.84 -30.06
C ALA A 231 -47.72 16.98 -29.88
N TRP A 232 -48.67 16.85 -28.94
CA TRP A 232 -49.67 17.87 -28.63
C TRP A 232 -49.12 19.12 -27.90
N ASN A 233 -47.80 19.21 -27.68
CA ASN A 233 -47.15 20.37 -27.05
C ASN A 233 -46.20 21.10 -28.03
N ASN A 234 -46.73 22.01 -28.86
CA ASN A 234 -46.32 23.44 -28.91
C ASN A 234 -46.85 24.19 -30.15
N GLU A 235 -47.49 25.35 -29.92
CA GLU A 235 -47.78 26.41 -30.91
C GLU A 235 -46.64 27.46 -31.02
N TYR A 236 -45.60 27.39 -30.18
CA TYR A 236 -44.58 28.45 -30.07
C TYR A 236 -43.14 27.93 -30.27
N TYR A 237 -42.47 28.43 -31.31
CA TYR A 237 -41.12 28.01 -31.77
C TYR A 237 -39.96 28.46 -30.87
N LEU A 238 -40.12 29.55 -30.12
CA LEU A 238 -39.09 30.07 -29.19
C LEU A 238 -39.06 29.34 -27.83
N ALA A 239 -40.05 28.49 -27.55
CA ALA A 239 -40.08 27.67 -26.35
C ALA A 239 -39.38 26.33 -26.61
N SER A 240 -38.24 26.10 -25.94
CA SER A 240 -37.61 24.77 -25.93
C SER A 240 -38.62 23.73 -25.44
N ASN A 241 -38.85 22.68 -26.24
CA ASN A 241 -39.72 21.58 -25.85
C ASN A 241 -39.01 20.73 -24.78
N LEU A 242 -39.10 21.16 -23.52
CA LEU A 242 -38.45 20.56 -22.36
C LEU A 242 -38.71 19.05 -22.26
N ASN A 243 -39.85 18.58 -22.79
CA ASN A 243 -40.25 17.17 -22.75
C ASN A 243 -39.65 16.31 -23.87
N TYR A 244 -39.20 16.89 -24.99
CA TYR A 244 -38.64 16.10 -26.10
C TYR A 244 -37.42 15.27 -25.67
N SER A 245 -36.52 15.85 -24.86
CA SER A 245 -35.33 15.16 -24.37
C SER A 245 -35.67 13.98 -23.42
N LEU A 246 -36.73 14.12 -22.63
CA LEU A 246 -37.22 13.09 -21.71
C LEU A 246 -37.89 11.95 -22.48
N THR A 247 -38.85 12.29 -23.35
CA THR A 247 -39.56 11.33 -24.20
C THR A 247 -38.58 10.54 -25.07
N LYS A 248 -37.59 11.20 -25.68
CA LYS A 248 -36.53 10.52 -26.45
C LYS A 248 -35.78 9.48 -25.61
N LYS A 249 -35.46 9.79 -24.35
CA LYS A 249 -34.77 8.83 -23.46
C LYS A 249 -35.68 7.64 -23.11
N ARG A 250 -36.97 7.88 -22.81
CA ARG A 250 -37.98 6.83 -22.59
C ARG A 250 -38.07 5.87 -23.77
N LEU A 251 -38.32 6.41 -24.97
CA LEU A 251 -38.41 5.62 -26.20
C LEU A 251 -37.15 4.79 -26.46
N LYS A 252 -35.97 5.38 -26.29
CA LYS A 252 -34.69 4.67 -26.44
C LYS A 252 -34.51 3.57 -25.39
N MET A 253 -34.92 3.81 -24.14
CA MET A 253 -34.75 2.84 -23.06
C MET A 253 -35.61 1.59 -23.28
N MET A 254 -36.83 1.76 -23.79
CA MET A 254 -37.74 0.65 -24.09
C MET A 254 -37.13 -0.38 -25.05
N THR A 255 -36.37 0.07 -26.06
CA THR A 255 -35.73 -0.81 -27.08
C THR A 255 -34.34 -1.31 -26.69
N THR A 256 -33.76 -0.81 -25.60
CA THR A 256 -32.40 -1.20 -25.20
C THR A 256 -32.37 -2.64 -24.67
N GLN A 257 -31.32 -3.39 -25.03
CA GLN A 257 -31.07 -4.72 -24.48
C GLN A 257 -29.88 -4.66 -23.52
N SER A 258 -30.05 -5.22 -22.32
CA SER A 258 -29.01 -5.27 -21.30
C SER A 258 -28.65 -6.72 -20.95
N SER A 259 -27.36 -7.04 -20.98
CA SER A 259 -26.86 -8.35 -20.56
C SER A 259 -26.90 -8.50 -19.05
N ARG A 260 -27.43 -9.63 -18.55
CA ARG A 260 -27.49 -9.94 -17.10
C ARG A 260 -26.12 -9.86 -16.44
N SER A 261 -25.06 -10.32 -17.11
CA SER A 261 -23.69 -10.30 -16.58
C SER A 261 -23.13 -8.88 -16.47
N ILE A 262 -23.43 -8.02 -17.44
CA ILE A 262 -23.01 -6.60 -17.42
C ILE A 262 -23.75 -5.85 -16.31
N ILE A 263 -25.05 -6.09 -16.17
CA ILE A 263 -25.85 -5.53 -15.09
C ILE A 263 -25.25 -5.92 -13.73
N LEU A 264 -24.96 -7.22 -13.54
CA LEU A 264 -24.39 -7.71 -12.28
C LEU A 264 -23.03 -7.07 -11.98
N LEU A 265 -22.14 -6.99 -12.98
CA LEU A 265 -20.83 -6.37 -12.82
C LEU A 265 -20.95 -4.89 -12.42
N LYS A 266 -21.85 -4.13 -13.06
CA LYS A 266 -22.07 -2.71 -12.74
C LYS A 266 -22.67 -2.51 -11.34
N LYS A 267 -23.58 -3.38 -10.91
CA LYS A 267 -24.09 -3.39 -9.52
C LYS A 267 -22.97 -3.63 -8.51
N LEU A 268 -22.12 -4.63 -8.76
CA LEU A 268 -20.99 -4.94 -7.89
C LEU A 268 -19.93 -3.82 -7.87
N ALA A 269 -19.79 -3.05 -8.95
CA ALA A 269 -18.88 -1.90 -9.02
C ALA A 269 -19.25 -0.76 -8.06
N VAL A 270 -20.50 -0.70 -7.57
CA VAL A 270 -20.92 0.29 -6.58
C VAL A 270 -20.21 0.08 -5.22
N ILE A 271 -19.91 -1.16 -4.84
CA ILE A 271 -19.26 -1.48 -3.55
C ILE A 271 -17.86 -0.81 -3.42
N PRO A 272 -16.91 -1.04 -4.33
CA PRO A 272 -15.61 -0.39 -4.25
C PRO A 272 -15.70 1.13 -4.46
N LEU A 273 -16.68 1.62 -5.23
CA LEU A 273 -16.94 3.06 -5.39
C LEU A 273 -17.31 3.70 -4.05
N LEU A 274 -18.34 3.18 -3.38
CA LEU A 274 -18.78 3.69 -2.07
C LEU A 274 -17.65 3.57 -1.04
N THR A 275 -16.94 2.43 -1.01
CA THR A 275 -15.80 2.24 -0.10
C THR A 275 -14.74 3.31 -0.33
N GLY A 276 -14.36 3.56 -1.59
CA GLY A 276 -13.40 4.62 -1.93
C GLY A 276 -13.88 6.01 -1.54
N PHE A 277 -15.19 6.28 -1.67
CA PHE A 277 -15.76 7.57 -1.30
C PHE A 277 -15.81 7.78 0.21
N VAL A 278 -16.07 6.75 1.01
CA VAL A 278 -15.92 6.86 2.48
C VAL A 278 -14.51 7.34 2.83
N PHE A 279 -13.46 6.74 2.27
CA PHE A 279 -12.08 7.16 2.55
C PHE A 279 -11.74 8.56 2.01
N LEU A 280 -12.33 8.96 0.87
CA LEU A 280 -12.07 10.26 0.25
C LEU A 280 -12.74 11.40 1.02
N PHE A 281 -13.93 11.15 1.57
CA PHE A 281 -14.80 12.16 2.15
C PHE A 281 -14.86 12.12 3.68
N ALA A 282 -14.33 11.09 4.32
CA ALA A 282 -14.26 11.01 5.78
C ALA A 282 -13.53 12.20 6.40
N GLU A 283 -14.04 12.66 7.54
CA GLU A 283 -13.43 13.72 8.30
C GLU A 283 -12.21 13.19 9.05
N ARG A 284 -11.07 13.87 8.89
CA ARG A 284 -9.89 13.57 9.70
C ARG A 284 -10.00 14.42 10.95
N VAL A 285 -10.17 13.75 12.08
CA VAL A 285 -10.19 14.43 13.37
C VAL A 285 -8.81 14.31 13.97
N GLU A 286 -8.17 15.45 14.14
CA GLU A 286 -6.93 15.57 14.88
C GLU A 286 -7.28 15.66 16.37
N ALA A 287 -7.13 14.56 17.09
CA ALA A 287 -7.33 14.57 18.53
C ALA A 287 -6.18 15.34 19.18
N GLN A 288 -6.47 16.54 19.67
CA GLN A 288 -5.56 17.29 20.53
C GLN A 288 -5.61 16.69 21.94
N GLU A 289 -4.45 16.34 22.47
CA GLU A 289 -4.32 15.97 23.88
C GLU A 289 -4.55 17.26 24.69
N LYS A 290 -5.65 17.30 25.45
CA LYS A 290 -5.98 18.44 26.29
C LYS A 290 -5.06 18.39 27.50
N ASP A 291 -3.90 19.03 27.40
CA ASP A 291 -3.04 19.29 28.54
C ASP A 291 -3.75 20.31 29.46
N GLU A 292 -3.84 20.01 30.75
CA GLU A 292 -4.25 20.96 31.78
C GLU A 292 -3.36 22.21 31.70
N ILE A 293 -3.99 23.38 31.63
CA ILE A 293 -3.29 24.67 31.52
C ILE A 293 -2.57 24.92 32.84
N ILE A 294 -1.26 24.70 32.87
CA ILE A 294 -0.37 25.34 33.85
C ILE A 294 0.12 26.61 33.18
N GLU A 295 -0.38 27.74 33.67
CA GLU A 295 0.06 29.07 33.32
C GLU A 295 1.47 29.27 33.89
N VAL A 296 2.49 29.32 33.03
CA VAL A 296 3.80 29.87 33.39
C VAL A 296 4.22 30.83 32.28
N VAL A 297 4.18 32.10 32.67
CA VAL A 297 4.71 33.24 31.95
C VAL A 297 6.24 33.26 32.06
N GLU A 298 6.85 33.82 31.02
CA GLU A 298 8.16 34.49 30.95
C GLU A 298 9.37 33.81 30.27
N GLU A 299 9.65 34.40 29.10
CA GLU A 299 10.90 35.04 28.68
C GLU A 299 12.04 34.24 28.01
N THR A 300 12.23 34.60 26.75
CA THR A 300 13.44 34.49 25.94
C THR A 300 14.60 35.30 26.53
N LYS A 301 15.69 34.62 26.86
CA LYS A 301 17.06 35.11 26.67
C LYS A 301 17.89 34.03 25.99
N GLU A 302 18.53 34.39 24.88
CA GLU A 302 19.62 33.64 24.26
C GLU A 302 20.83 33.68 25.20
N VAL A 303 21.19 32.55 25.83
CA VAL A 303 22.55 32.08 26.14
C VAL A 303 22.41 30.59 26.51
N GLN A 304 23.32 29.74 26.02
CA GLN A 304 23.56 28.32 26.32
C GLN A 304 22.62 27.69 27.36
N LYS A 305 21.59 26.94 26.93
CA LYS A 305 20.63 26.31 27.84
C LYS A 305 20.78 24.79 27.83
N GLU A 306 20.95 24.24 29.03
CA GLU A 306 20.71 22.84 29.36
C GLU A 306 19.42 22.35 28.70
N LEU A 307 19.45 21.16 28.09
CA LEU A 307 18.24 20.55 27.54
C LEU A 307 17.22 20.36 28.67
N SER A 308 15.95 20.66 28.40
CA SER A 308 14.89 20.36 29.36
C SER A 308 14.82 18.84 29.62
N GLU A 309 14.49 18.42 30.84
CA GLU A 309 14.38 16.99 31.20
C GLU A 309 13.47 16.19 30.25
N LYS A 310 12.43 16.85 29.71
CA LYS A 310 11.53 16.31 28.69
C LYS A 310 12.23 16.01 27.35
N GLU A 311 13.21 16.82 26.95
CA GLU A 311 14.00 16.62 25.73
C GLU A 311 15.07 15.55 25.91
N ILE A 312 15.68 15.47 27.11
CA ILE A 312 16.61 14.39 27.47
C ILE A 312 15.87 13.05 27.44
N TYR A 313 14.65 13.00 28.00
CA TYR A 313 13.81 11.81 27.95
C TYR A 313 13.38 11.43 26.53
N ALA A 314 12.99 12.41 25.71
CA ALA A 314 12.67 12.17 24.31
C ALA A 314 13.86 11.61 23.53
N THR A 315 15.08 12.07 23.85
CA THR A 315 16.33 11.56 23.27
C THR A 315 16.65 10.16 23.76
N TYR A 316 16.49 9.88 25.05
CA TYR A 316 16.64 8.54 25.63
C TYR A 316 15.74 7.51 24.93
N VAL A 317 14.43 7.78 24.86
CA VAL A 317 13.46 6.85 24.25
C VAL A 317 13.78 6.60 22.78
N ASN A 318 14.10 7.66 22.04
CA ASN A 318 14.29 7.58 20.60
C ASN A 318 15.74 7.36 20.17
N ARG A 319 16.67 7.12 21.10
CA ARG A 319 18.13 7.06 20.82
C ARG A 319 18.51 6.12 19.68
N ASN A 320 17.73 5.04 19.49
CA ASN A 320 17.95 4.03 18.46
C ASN A 320 16.94 4.09 17.30
N ALA A 321 16.06 5.10 17.28
CA ALA A 321 15.02 5.25 16.26
C ALA A 321 15.58 5.92 15.00
N TYR A 322 15.29 5.34 13.83
CA TYR A 322 15.54 5.97 12.55
C TYR A 322 14.33 6.79 12.11
N VAL A 323 14.54 8.08 11.88
CA VAL A 323 13.52 8.98 11.36
C VAL A 323 13.71 9.11 9.86
N THR A 324 12.69 8.69 9.10
CA THR A 324 12.67 8.83 7.64
C THR A 324 11.74 9.97 7.24
N TYR A 325 12.27 10.98 6.56
CA TYR A 325 11.52 12.15 6.08
C TYR A 325 11.91 12.52 4.65
N LYS A 326 11.10 13.36 4.00
CA LYS A 326 11.47 13.96 2.72
C LYS A 326 12.20 15.27 3.00
N ASN A 327 13.41 15.43 2.44
CA ASN A 327 14.10 16.72 2.48
C ASN A 327 13.38 17.76 1.60
N LYS A 328 13.85 19.02 1.62
CA LYS A 328 13.29 20.13 0.80
C LYS A 328 13.26 19.84 -0.71
N GLU A 329 14.07 18.88 -1.19
CA GLU A 329 14.15 18.44 -2.58
C GLU A 329 13.20 17.25 -2.90
N GLY A 330 12.37 16.83 -1.93
CA GLY A 330 11.44 15.72 -2.08
C GLY A 330 12.07 14.32 -2.00
N LYS A 331 13.37 14.20 -1.69
CA LYS A 331 14.11 12.95 -1.56
C LYS A 331 13.94 12.37 -0.16
N LYS A 332 13.68 11.05 -0.07
CA LYS A 332 13.62 10.35 1.22
C LYS A 332 15.02 10.24 1.83
N VAL A 333 15.18 10.78 3.03
CA VAL A 333 16.38 10.72 3.88
C VAL A 333 16.02 9.99 5.16
N SER A 334 16.91 9.13 5.66
CA SER A 334 16.74 8.40 6.92
C SER A 334 17.96 8.67 7.79
N LYS A 335 17.74 9.24 8.98
CA LYS A 335 18.78 9.56 9.98
C LYS A 335 18.43 8.96 11.33
N LEU A 336 19.41 8.72 12.20
CA LEU A 336 19.15 8.35 13.59
C LEU A 336 18.60 9.57 14.35
N TYR A 337 17.71 9.38 15.33
CA TYR A 337 17.11 10.49 16.09
C TYR A 337 18.16 11.40 16.75
N THR A 338 19.23 10.81 17.28
CA THR A 338 20.35 11.54 17.91
C THR A 338 21.18 12.35 16.91
N GLU A 339 21.11 12.01 15.62
CA GLU A 339 21.81 12.72 14.52
C GLU A 339 20.98 13.87 13.93
N LEU A 340 19.70 13.98 14.30
CA LEU A 340 18.87 15.11 13.91
C LEU A 340 19.30 16.37 14.68
N THR A 341 19.41 17.49 13.98
CA THR A 341 19.59 18.78 14.65
C THR A 341 18.33 19.17 15.43
N ASN A 342 18.45 20.06 16.42
CA ASN A 342 17.29 20.55 17.16
C ASN A 342 16.24 21.22 16.24
N GLU A 343 16.65 21.80 15.12
CA GLU A 343 15.72 22.28 14.09
C GLU A 343 15.03 21.16 13.31
N GLU A 344 15.79 20.12 12.92
CA GLU A 344 15.21 18.96 12.23
C GLU A 344 14.22 18.24 13.14
N ARG A 345 14.55 18.06 14.43
CA ARG A 345 13.63 17.47 15.42
C ARG A 345 12.37 18.30 15.59
N ARG A 346 12.51 19.63 15.65
CA ARG A 346 11.36 20.55 15.74
C ARG A 346 10.45 20.40 14.53
N LYS A 347 10.98 20.41 13.30
CA LYS A 347 10.22 20.33 12.04
C LYS A 347 9.59 18.96 11.73
N LEU A 348 10.00 17.89 12.41
CA LEU A 348 9.61 16.51 12.07
C LEU A 348 8.41 15.99 12.88
N VAL A 349 7.82 16.82 13.75
CA VAL A 349 6.64 16.49 14.59
C VAL A 349 6.69 15.06 15.11
N LEU A 350 7.73 14.73 15.88
CA LEU A 350 7.89 13.37 16.40
C LEU A 350 6.85 13.11 17.51
N PRO A 351 6.25 11.90 17.55
CA PRO A 351 5.27 11.56 18.58
C PRO A 351 5.89 11.77 19.97
N PRO A 352 5.09 12.22 20.97
CA PRO A 352 5.62 12.38 22.32
C PRO A 352 6.18 11.05 22.83
N PRO A 353 7.31 11.07 23.56
CA PRO A 353 7.80 9.85 24.20
C PRO A 353 6.72 9.30 25.15
N PRO A 354 6.55 7.98 25.25
CA PRO A 354 5.60 7.38 26.16
C PRO A 354 5.97 7.76 27.60
N PRO A 355 5.03 7.83 28.55
CA PRO A 355 5.35 8.23 29.93
C PRO A 355 6.36 7.27 30.57
N ILE A 356 7.28 7.81 31.37
CA ILE A 356 8.34 7.03 32.07
C ILE A 356 7.71 5.91 32.92
N LYS A 357 6.61 6.24 33.61
CA LYS A 357 5.79 5.30 34.38
C LYS A 357 4.50 4.99 33.63
N PHE A 358 4.24 3.72 33.37
CA PHE A 358 2.96 3.32 32.78
C PHE A 358 1.84 3.33 33.82
N LYS A 359 0.60 3.60 33.37
CA LYS A 359 -0.63 3.51 34.17
C LYS A 359 -1.12 2.05 34.23
N LYS A 360 -1.81 1.69 35.31
CA LYS A 360 -2.41 0.36 35.48
C LYS A 360 -3.58 0.19 34.50
N VAL A 361 -3.63 -0.96 33.82
CA VAL A 361 -4.72 -1.32 32.88
C VAL A 361 -4.99 -2.80 33.02
N LEU A 362 -6.05 -3.18 33.72
CA LEU A 362 -6.38 -4.57 34.00
C LEU A 362 -7.30 -5.15 32.91
N PRO A 363 -7.27 -6.46 32.63
CA PRO A 363 -8.24 -7.08 31.75
C PRO A 363 -9.62 -7.11 32.42
N THR A 364 -10.68 -6.86 31.66
CA THR A 364 -12.06 -7.09 32.14
C THR A 364 -12.26 -8.59 32.44
N LYS A 365 -13.20 -8.95 33.31
CA LYS A 365 -13.50 -10.36 33.63
C LYS A 365 -13.73 -11.20 32.38
N LYS A 366 -14.52 -10.69 31.43
CA LYS A 366 -14.78 -11.35 30.15
C LYS A 366 -13.50 -11.54 29.33
N GLN A 367 -12.69 -10.49 29.18
CA GLN A 367 -11.42 -10.59 28.46
C GLN A 367 -10.49 -11.61 29.12
N PHE A 368 -10.41 -11.63 30.45
CA PHE A 368 -9.58 -12.56 31.20
C PHE A 368 -10.00 -14.02 30.98
N GLU A 369 -11.30 -14.30 31.00
CA GLU A 369 -11.81 -15.65 30.68
C GLU A 369 -11.53 -16.05 29.22
N ASP A 370 -11.66 -15.12 28.27
CA ASP A 370 -11.33 -15.38 26.87
C ASP A 370 -9.85 -15.77 26.66
N LEU A 371 -8.93 -15.27 27.51
CA LEU A 371 -7.52 -15.62 27.44
C LEU A 371 -7.23 -17.08 27.78
N LYS A 372 -8.15 -17.78 28.45
CA LYS A 372 -7.99 -19.20 28.77
C LYS A 372 -8.14 -20.11 27.53
N ASP A 373 -8.65 -19.58 26.41
CA ASP A 373 -8.80 -20.32 25.15
C ASP A 373 -7.44 -20.48 24.43
N THR A 374 -6.86 -21.67 24.54
CA THR A 374 -5.56 -22.04 23.97
C THR A 374 -5.52 -22.01 22.44
N LYS A 375 -6.67 -22.05 21.75
CA LYS A 375 -6.75 -21.97 20.28
C LYS A 375 -6.72 -20.51 19.81
N LYS A 376 -7.18 -19.56 20.63
CA LYS A 376 -7.29 -18.15 20.26
C LYS A 376 -6.12 -17.30 20.72
N TYR A 377 -5.57 -17.58 21.90
CA TYR A 377 -4.55 -16.75 22.54
C TYR A 377 -3.31 -17.54 22.92
N ALA A 378 -2.14 -17.00 22.62
CA ALA A 378 -0.92 -17.32 23.37
C ALA A 378 -0.82 -16.31 24.53
N VAL A 379 -0.39 -16.77 25.71
CA VAL A 379 -0.39 -15.96 26.94
C VAL A 379 1.02 -15.80 27.50
N TRP A 380 1.34 -14.58 27.88
CA TRP A 380 2.54 -14.21 28.62
C TRP A 380 2.13 -13.66 29.98
N VAL A 381 2.76 -14.16 31.04
CA VAL A 381 2.66 -13.61 32.39
C VAL A 381 4.06 -13.16 32.79
N ASP A 382 4.22 -11.89 33.17
CA ASP A 382 5.49 -11.30 33.60
C ASP A 382 6.62 -11.50 32.58
N GLY A 383 6.28 -11.33 31.29
CA GLY A 383 7.21 -11.49 30.16
C GLY A 383 7.56 -12.95 29.82
N LYS A 384 7.06 -13.93 30.57
CA LYS A 384 7.30 -15.36 30.33
C LYS A 384 6.09 -15.99 29.64
N VAL A 385 6.35 -16.81 28.64
CA VAL A 385 5.31 -17.62 27.99
C VAL A 385 4.80 -18.64 29.00
N VAL A 386 3.49 -18.65 29.24
CA VAL A 386 2.83 -19.64 30.09
C VAL A 386 1.78 -20.41 29.29
N LYS A 387 1.39 -21.59 29.78
CA LYS A 387 0.19 -22.24 29.25
C LYS A 387 -1.04 -21.53 29.78
N ASN A 388 -2.11 -21.47 28.99
CA ASN A 388 -3.30 -20.68 29.34
C ASN A 388 -3.99 -21.21 30.61
N GLU A 389 -3.85 -22.49 30.95
CA GLU A 389 -4.41 -23.08 32.17
C GLU A 389 -3.83 -22.48 33.45
N VAL A 390 -2.62 -21.91 33.40
CA VAL A 390 -2.00 -21.20 34.53
C VAL A 390 -2.87 -20.03 34.98
N LEU A 391 -3.67 -19.43 34.08
CA LEU A 391 -4.60 -18.35 34.44
C LEU A 391 -5.74 -18.80 35.37
N ASN A 392 -5.93 -20.10 35.61
CA ASN A 392 -6.90 -20.59 36.59
C ASN A 392 -6.46 -20.33 38.04
N GLU A 393 -5.17 -20.11 38.27
CA GLU A 393 -4.60 -19.79 39.58
C GLU A 393 -4.67 -18.28 39.89
N TYR A 394 -5.12 -17.46 38.93
CA TYR A 394 -5.15 -16.02 39.03
C TYR A 394 -6.58 -15.47 38.88
N LYS A 395 -6.80 -14.32 39.50
CA LYS A 395 -7.95 -13.44 39.25
C LYS A 395 -7.53 -12.32 38.31
N ASN A 396 -8.48 -11.78 37.55
CA ASN A 396 -8.20 -10.65 36.65
C ASN A 396 -7.63 -9.42 37.39
N SER A 397 -7.94 -9.28 38.69
CA SER A 397 -7.45 -8.22 39.59
C SER A 397 -6.02 -8.40 40.09
N ASP A 398 -5.39 -9.57 39.91
CA ASP A 398 -4.01 -9.82 40.34
C ASP A 398 -2.98 -9.16 39.39
N PHE A 399 -3.44 -8.84 38.17
CA PHE A 399 -2.64 -8.18 37.15
C PHE A 399 -2.79 -6.67 37.23
N ALA A 400 -1.70 -5.94 37.02
CA ALA A 400 -1.71 -4.48 36.93
C ALA A 400 -1.66 -3.97 35.49
N ARG A 401 -1.32 -4.82 34.52
CA ARG A 401 -1.27 -4.47 33.10
C ARG A 401 -1.70 -5.61 32.20
N TYR A 402 -2.48 -5.28 31.18
CA TYR A 402 -2.92 -6.17 30.12
C TYR A 402 -2.72 -5.52 28.76
N SER A 403 -2.22 -6.31 27.80
CA SER A 403 -2.17 -5.94 26.39
C SER A 403 -2.48 -7.15 25.52
N ASN A 404 -3.18 -6.93 24.41
CA ASN A 404 -3.47 -7.96 23.43
C ASN A 404 -3.07 -7.48 22.03
N SER A 405 -2.45 -8.36 21.25
CA SER A 405 -1.94 -8.05 19.92
C SER A 405 -2.30 -9.15 18.92
N PHE A 406 -2.73 -8.75 17.73
CA PHE A 406 -2.98 -9.68 16.63
C PHE A 406 -1.68 -10.14 15.99
N VAL A 407 -1.56 -11.44 15.75
CA VAL A 407 -0.40 -12.06 15.07
C VAL A 407 -0.80 -12.43 13.65
N HIS A 408 -0.17 -11.81 12.65
CA HIS A 408 -0.43 -12.12 11.24
C HIS A 408 0.00 -13.55 10.86
N LYS A 409 -0.66 -14.14 9.85
CA LYS A 409 -0.47 -15.54 9.44
C LYS A 409 0.99 -15.92 9.16
N ASN A 410 1.80 -15.00 8.64
CA ASN A 410 3.23 -15.19 8.34
C ASN A 410 4.16 -15.11 9.57
N ALA A 411 3.68 -14.58 10.70
CA ALA A 411 4.41 -14.50 11.97
C ALA A 411 4.04 -15.64 12.94
N ARG A 412 2.99 -16.42 12.64
CA ARG A 412 2.58 -17.58 13.43
C ARG A 412 3.53 -18.74 13.21
N SER A 413 3.91 -19.40 14.30
CA SER A 413 4.81 -20.56 14.26
C SER A 413 4.03 -21.84 14.64
N LYS A 414 4.65 -23.01 14.47
CA LYS A 414 4.08 -24.26 15.02
C LYS A 414 3.89 -24.20 16.54
N ARG A 415 4.77 -23.47 17.24
CA ARG A 415 4.72 -23.27 18.70
C ARG A 415 3.64 -22.28 19.13
N PHE A 416 3.37 -21.26 18.30
CA PHE A 416 2.35 -20.24 18.54
C PHE A 416 1.45 -20.08 17.30
N PRO A 417 0.51 -21.01 17.08
CA PRO A 417 -0.41 -20.97 15.94
C PRO A 417 -1.57 -19.97 16.12
N GLN A 418 -1.72 -19.41 17.33
CA GLN A 418 -2.84 -18.57 17.71
C GLN A 418 -2.88 -17.25 16.92
N LYS A 419 -4.10 -16.72 16.73
CA LYS A 419 -4.29 -15.46 16.00
C LYS A 419 -3.95 -14.24 16.86
N ASN A 420 -3.96 -14.38 18.17
CA ASN A 420 -3.72 -13.31 19.13
C ASN A 420 -2.67 -13.74 20.17
N GLN A 421 -1.97 -12.76 20.71
CA GLN A 421 -1.08 -12.91 21.86
C GLN A 421 -1.44 -11.88 22.92
N ALA A 422 -1.54 -12.33 24.18
CA ALA A 422 -1.86 -11.49 25.31
C ALA A 422 -0.71 -11.48 26.33
N SER A 423 -0.33 -10.29 26.78
CA SER A 423 0.65 -10.10 27.85
C SER A 423 -0.02 -9.52 29.08
N LEU A 424 0.16 -10.22 30.20
CA LEU A 424 -0.32 -9.89 31.52
C LEU A 424 0.89 -9.61 32.43
N GLU A 425 0.85 -8.54 33.20
CA GLU A 425 1.87 -8.22 34.19
C GLU A 425 1.21 -8.23 35.58
N THR A 426 1.74 -9.03 36.49
CA THR A 426 1.33 -9.04 37.91
C THR A 426 1.63 -7.69 38.56
N THR A 427 0.95 -7.40 39.66
CA THR A 427 1.12 -6.10 40.35
C THR A 427 2.57 -5.85 40.78
N GLU A 428 3.25 -6.86 41.30
CA GLU A 428 4.65 -6.75 41.74
C GLU A 428 5.61 -6.58 40.56
N TYR A 429 5.44 -7.38 39.51
CA TYR A 429 6.26 -7.25 38.30
C TYR A 429 6.08 -5.88 37.62
N PHE A 430 4.85 -5.37 37.55
CA PHE A 430 4.56 -4.05 37.00
C PHE A 430 5.23 -2.91 37.78
N LYS A 431 5.20 -2.97 39.13
CA LYS A 431 5.90 -2.01 40.00
C LYS A 431 7.41 -2.06 39.75
N ALA A 432 8.00 -3.25 39.75
CA ALA A 432 9.43 -3.44 39.51
C ALA A 432 9.84 -2.92 38.12
N GLN A 433 9.02 -3.16 37.09
CA GLN A 433 9.29 -2.66 35.74
C GLN A 433 9.18 -1.13 35.62
N ASN A 434 8.22 -0.50 36.31
CA ASN A 434 8.15 0.96 36.36
C ASN A 434 9.35 1.55 37.13
N ALA A 435 9.77 0.95 38.24
CA ALA A 435 10.95 1.37 38.99
C ALA A 435 12.22 1.26 38.12
N LYS A 436 12.38 0.15 37.41
CA LYS A 436 13.50 -0.06 36.48
C LYS A 436 13.53 0.98 35.36
N ARG A 437 12.38 1.30 34.74
CA ARG A 437 12.32 2.33 33.68
C ARG A 437 12.75 3.71 34.17
N VAL A 438 12.39 4.07 35.40
CA VAL A 438 12.82 5.32 36.05
C VAL A 438 14.33 5.27 36.27
N GLN A 439 14.84 4.20 36.89
CA GLN A 439 16.27 4.05 37.16
C GLN A 439 17.13 4.09 35.89
N ASP A 440 16.72 3.37 34.83
CA ASP A 440 17.43 3.37 33.55
C ASP A 440 17.49 4.77 32.92
N PHE A 441 16.44 5.59 33.12
CA PHE A 441 16.40 6.96 32.65
C PHE A 441 17.29 7.89 33.49
N GLU A 442 17.27 7.77 34.82
CA GLU A 442 18.15 8.54 35.71
C GLU A 442 19.64 8.27 35.41
N ILE A 443 20.02 7.01 35.19
CA ILE A 443 21.39 6.65 34.78
C ILE A 443 21.76 7.32 33.45
N TYR A 444 20.83 7.29 32.47
CA TYR A 444 21.07 7.94 31.19
C TYR A 444 21.20 9.47 31.33
N LYS A 445 20.38 10.09 32.17
CA LYS A 445 20.40 11.52 32.47
C LYS A 445 21.74 11.92 33.08
N GLU A 446 22.22 11.19 34.09
CA GLU A 446 23.52 11.41 34.72
C GLU A 446 24.68 11.30 33.72
N ILE A 447 24.64 10.31 32.82
CA ILE A 447 25.64 10.15 31.75
C ILE A 447 25.59 11.31 30.76
N HIS A 448 24.38 11.76 30.39
CA HIS A 448 24.19 12.85 29.44
C HIS A 448 24.64 14.20 30.00
N GLU A 449 24.39 14.46 31.29
CA GLU A 449 24.87 15.65 32.01
C GLU A 449 26.40 15.65 32.06
N LYS A 450 27.03 14.53 32.42
CA LYS A 450 28.51 14.40 32.45
C LYS A 450 29.17 14.52 31.06
N LEU A 451 28.50 14.13 29.99
CA LEU A 451 29.00 14.25 28.60
C LEU A 451 28.86 15.66 28.01
N GLY A 452 28.09 16.55 28.67
CA GLY A 452 27.89 17.94 28.26
C GLY A 452 29.12 18.85 28.45
N GLU A 453 30.10 18.43 29.26
CA GLU A 453 31.28 19.22 29.65
C GLU A 453 32.54 18.96 28.79
N ALA A 454 32.42 18.56 27.53
CA ALA A 454 33.59 18.32 26.67
C ALA A 454 34.16 19.63 26.07
N LYS A 455 35.41 19.98 26.42
CA LYS A 455 36.14 21.16 25.90
C LYS A 455 36.54 20.99 24.42
N TRP A 456 36.44 22.10 23.67
CA TRP A 456 36.81 22.19 22.25
C TRP A 456 38.26 22.67 22.11
N GLN A 457 39.02 22.10 21.19
CA GLN A 457 40.34 22.60 20.80
C GLN A 457 40.33 23.04 19.32
N GLU A 458 40.89 24.22 19.06
CA GLU A 458 40.95 24.85 17.75
C GLU A 458 42.30 24.54 17.10
N LEU A 459 42.29 23.98 15.89
CA LEU A 459 43.50 23.68 15.12
C LEU A 459 43.99 24.93 14.36
N PRO A 460 45.28 24.98 13.97
CA PRO A 460 45.89 26.14 13.29
C PRO A 460 45.26 26.51 11.94
N ASN A 461 44.45 25.64 11.35
CA ASN A 461 43.70 25.88 10.12
C ASN A 461 42.28 26.42 10.38
N GLY A 462 41.90 26.68 11.63
CA GLY A 462 40.59 27.17 12.04
C GLY A 462 39.52 26.07 12.20
N GLU A 463 39.86 24.78 12.07
CA GLU A 463 38.91 23.70 12.36
C GLU A 463 38.88 23.38 13.87
N LYS A 464 37.68 23.39 14.46
CA LYS A 464 37.44 22.95 15.83
C LYS A 464 37.20 21.44 15.86
N ILE A 465 38.05 20.70 16.55
CA ILE A 465 37.84 19.26 16.79
C ILE A 465 37.41 19.00 18.23
N LYS A 466 36.43 18.11 18.37
CA LYS A 466 35.94 17.61 19.65
C LYS A 466 36.89 16.52 20.15
N ILE A 467 37.64 16.81 21.21
CA ILE A 467 38.47 15.79 21.85
C ILE A 467 37.59 15.04 22.86
N ILE A 468 37.47 13.72 22.67
CA ILE A 468 36.88 12.81 23.64
C ILE A 468 38.07 12.07 24.26
N GLU A 469 38.43 12.38 25.50
CA GLU A 469 39.26 11.46 26.27
C GLU A 469 38.44 10.21 26.51
N ASN A 470 38.83 9.10 25.90
CA ASN A 470 38.20 7.81 26.16
C ASN A 470 38.46 7.45 27.63
N PRO A 471 37.44 7.30 28.49
CA PRO A 471 37.65 6.60 29.73
C PRO A 471 38.01 5.15 29.40
N LYS A 472 39.01 4.59 30.08
CA LYS A 472 39.25 3.14 30.08
C LYS A 472 37.95 2.45 30.48
N ILE A 473 37.34 1.71 29.57
CA ILE A 473 36.12 0.96 29.85
C ILE A 473 36.54 -0.36 30.52
N GLU A 474 36.23 -0.50 31.80
CA GLU A 474 36.30 -1.77 32.51
C GLU A 474 35.25 -2.76 31.96
N THR A 475 35.56 -4.04 32.13
CA THR A 475 34.80 -5.17 31.57
C THR A 475 33.38 -5.19 32.13
N ILE A 476 32.36 -5.06 31.27
CA ILE A 476 30.95 -5.16 31.67
C ILE A 476 30.53 -6.64 31.60
N GLU A 477 30.45 -7.31 32.75
CA GLU A 477 29.83 -8.64 32.89
C GLU A 477 28.31 -8.49 33.07
N GLU A 478 27.52 -8.92 32.08
CA GLU A 478 26.05 -8.90 32.17
C GLU A 478 25.47 -10.32 32.37
N ASN A 479 25.03 -10.57 33.60
CA ASN A 479 23.96 -11.46 34.10
C ASN A 479 23.87 -12.95 33.63
N TYR A 480 23.77 -13.80 34.65
CA TYR A 480 23.70 -15.26 34.62
C TYR A 480 22.36 -15.83 34.14
N SER A 481 22.39 -16.85 33.29
CA SER A 481 21.23 -17.72 33.00
C SER A 481 21.63 -19.21 33.03
N LYS A 482 20.79 -20.06 33.62
CA LYS A 482 20.97 -21.53 33.65
C LYS A 482 20.23 -22.18 32.47
N HIS A 483 20.89 -23.08 31.73
CA HIS A 483 20.26 -23.94 30.73
C HIS A 483 20.76 -25.38 30.92
N ASN A 484 19.86 -26.35 31.12
CA ASN A 484 20.19 -27.76 31.41
C ASN A 484 21.22 -27.97 32.54
N GLY A 485 21.15 -27.18 33.61
CA GLY A 485 22.06 -27.30 34.77
C GLY A 485 23.41 -26.60 34.60
N GLU A 486 23.81 -26.21 33.39
CA GLU A 486 25.06 -25.48 33.12
C GLU A 486 24.83 -23.96 33.17
N LYS A 487 25.80 -23.23 33.77
CA LYS A 487 25.81 -21.76 33.80
C LYS A 487 26.22 -21.21 32.44
N VAL A 488 25.41 -20.30 31.89
CA VAL A 488 25.72 -19.53 30.69
C VAL A 488 25.97 -18.08 31.10
N ASN A 489 27.15 -17.56 30.73
CA ASN A 489 27.54 -16.15 30.92
C ASN A 489 27.82 -15.51 29.56
N THR A 490 27.45 -14.25 29.38
CA THR A 490 27.72 -13.52 28.13
C THR A 490 28.12 -12.09 28.42
N GLY A 491 28.90 -11.48 27.54
CA GLY A 491 29.31 -10.09 27.74
C GLY A 491 30.21 -9.60 26.63
N PHE A 492 30.86 -8.46 26.86
CA PHE A 492 31.82 -7.89 25.93
C PHE A 492 33.20 -7.89 26.55
N LYS A 493 34.18 -8.31 25.77
CA LYS A 493 35.58 -8.30 26.16
C LYS A 493 36.39 -7.62 25.08
N ASP A 494 37.24 -6.69 25.48
CA ASP A 494 38.26 -6.14 24.60
C ASP A 494 39.35 -7.20 24.40
N LEU A 495 39.56 -7.59 23.14
CA LEU A 495 40.66 -8.45 22.71
C LEU A 495 41.51 -7.64 21.73
N ASN A 496 42.65 -7.10 22.20
CA ASN A 496 43.61 -6.30 21.43
C ASN A 496 43.05 -5.01 20.81
N GLY A 497 42.32 -4.20 21.58
CA GLY A 497 41.74 -2.92 21.15
C GLY A 497 40.46 -3.06 20.32
N VAL A 498 39.90 -4.28 20.27
CA VAL A 498 38.69 -4.60 19.53
C VAL A 498 37.74 -5.37 20.42
N ASN A 499 36.60 -4.74 20.73
CA ASN A 499 35.52 -5.40 21.46
C ASN A 499 35.02 -6.64 20.70
N HIS A 500 34.81 -7.72 21.44
CA HIS A 500 34.21 -8.97 21.01
C HIS A 500 33.08 -9.34 21.97
N TYR A 501 32.03 -9.96 21.46
CA TYR A 501 30.98 -10.55 22.26
C TYR A 501 31.38 -11.97 22.66
N PHE A 502 31.34 -12.32 23.94
CA PHE A 502 31.67 -13.66 24.41
C PHE A 502 30.45 -14.40 24.96
N VAL A 503 30.47 -15.73 24.83
CA VAL A 503 29.50 -16.65 25.42
C VAL A 503 30.27 -17.77 26.10
N THR A 504 30.13 -17.88 27.41
CA THR A 504 30.69 -18.95 28.23
C THR A 504 29.58 -19.92 28.60
N VAL A 505 29.76 -21.20 28.30
CA VAL A 505 28.86 -22.29 28.72
C VAL A 505 29.70 -23.29 29.51
N GLY A 506 29.42 -23.44 30.81
CA GLY A 506 30.31 -24.19 31.71
C GLY A 506 31.71 -23.56 31.76
N ASN A 507 32.77 -24.32 31.42
CA ASN A 507 34.17 -23.84 31.36
C ASN A 507 34.65 -23.47 29.94
N LYS A 508 33.75 -23.39 28.95
CA LYS A 508 34.13 -23.11 27.55
C LYS A 508 33.59 -21.76 27.09
N THR A 509 34.50 -20.86 26.72
CA THR A 509 34.17 -19.52 26.20
C THR A 509 34.35 -19.46 24.68
N LYS A 510 33.35 -18.91 23.98
CA LYS A 510 33.42 -18.59 22.56
C LYS A 510 33.33 -17.08 22.36
N TYR A 511 34.15 -16.54 21.47
CA TYR A 511 34.17 -15.12 21.14
C TYR A 511 33.59 -14.88 19.75
N TYR A 512 32.96 -13.72 19.54
CA TYR A 512 32.35 -13.32 18.28
C TYR A 512 32.66 -11.85 17.99
N ASN A 513 33.12 -11.56 16.78
CA ASN A 513 33.42 -10.19 16.36
C ASN A 513 32.17 -9.43 15.87
N LYS A 514 32.34 -8.14 15.51
CA LYS A 514 31.27 -7.28 14.98
C LYS A 514 30.54 -7.83 13.74
N GLU A 515 31.19 -8.73 12.99
CA GLU A 515 30.58 -9.34 11.82
C GLU A 515 29.71 -10.56 12.17
N GLY A 516 29.70 -11.00 13.43
CA GLY A 516 28.99 -12.20 13.89
C GLY A 516 29.75 -13.50 13.57
N LYS A 517 31.07 -13.42 13.39
CA LYS A 517 31.95 -14.57 13.13
C LYS A 517 32.65 -14.98 14.42
N GLN A 518 32.83 -16.28 14.62
CA GLN A 518 33.51 -16.80 15.80
C GLN A 518 35.01 -16.53 15.74
N THR A 519 35.60 -16.09 16.85
CA THR A 519 37.02 -15.77 17.02
C THR A 519 37.64 -16.60 18.15
N ASN A 520 38.98 -16.68 18.16
CA ASN A 520 39.75 -17.28 19.23
C ASN A 520 39.99 -16.26 20.36
N GLU A 521 40.58 -16.71 21.47
CA GLU A 521 40.84 -15.88 22.66
C GLU A 521 41.82 -14.72 22.41
N LYS A 522 42.48 -14.70 21.25
CA LYS A 522 43.38 -13.62 20.80
C LYS A 522 42.72 -12.68 19.77
N GLY A 523 41.41 -12.83 19.51
CA GLY A 523 40.65 -11.99 18.57
C GLY A 523 40.73 -12.41 17.09
N GLY A 524 41.47 -13.48 16.76
CA GLY A 524 41.60 -13.99 15.39
C GLY A 524 40.36 -14.78 14.95
N ALA A 525 39.85 -14.53 13.74
CA ALA A 525 38.68 -15.22 13.21
C ALA A 525 38.92 -16.73 12.98
N ILE A 526 38.15 -17.57 13.67
CA ILE A 526 38.15 -19.04 13.51
C ILE A 526 37.33 -19.43 12.27
N SER A 527 36.30 -18.65 11.92
CA SER A 527 35.41 -18.92 10.79
C SER A 527 35.20 -17.67 9.93
N ASN A 528 35.26 -17.84 8.61
CA ASN A 528 34.90 -16.79 7.65
C ASN A 528 33.38 -16.65 7.43
N ARG A 529 32.59 -17.58 7.99
CA ARG A 529 31.13 -17.56 7.93
C ARG A 529 30.56 -17.05 9.24
N LYS A 530 29.51 -16.24 9.13
CA LYS A 530 28.71 -15.82 10.28
C LYS A 530 28.18 -17.05 11.01
N ALA A 531 28.31 -17.05 12.32
CA ALA A 531 27.77 -18.10 13.15
C ALA A 531 26.24 -18.12 13.02
N SER A 532 25.66 -19.33 13.05
CA SER A 532 24.22 -19.50 12.92
C SER A 532 23.53 -19.03 14.20
N SER A 533 22.44 -18.29 14.07
CA SER A 533 21.72 -17.71 15.19
C SER A 533 21.23 -18.74 16.22
N SER A 534 21.05 -20.00 15.83
CA SER A 534 20.67 -21.10 16.74
C SER A 534 21.83 -21.69 17.55
N ASN A 535 23.08 -21.35 17.22
CA ASN A 535 24.28 -22.00 17.76
C ASN A 535 25.12 -21.07 18.66
N ILE A 536 24.63 -19.86 18.92
CA ILE A 536 25.34 -18.84 19.70
C ILE A 536 25.13 -19.09 21.19
N ILE A 537 23.86 -19.12 21.61
CA ILE A 537 23.45 -19.45 22.97
C ILE A 537 22.59 -20.71 22.89
N PRO A 538 22.93 -21.81 23.61
CA PRO A 538 22.12 -23.02 23.62
C PRO A 538 20.65 -22.74 23.96
N GLY A 539 19.73 -23.32 23.17
CA GLY A 539 18.29 -23.15 23.36
C GLY A 539 17.71 -21.80 22.90
N ASN A 540 18.55 -20.87 22.41
CA ASN A 540 18.14 -19.52 22.01
C ASN A 540 18.47 -19.23 20.54
N TYR A 541 17.68 -18.34 19.93
CA TYR A 541 17.83 -17.92 18.53
C TYR A 541 18.30 -16.47 18.47
N VAL A 542 19.61 -16.26 18.54
CA VAL A 542 20.23 -14.94 18.64
C VAL A 542 20.60 -14.44 17.24
N THR A 543 19.83 -13.50 16.70
CA THR A 543 20.09 -12.93 15.37
C THR A 543 20.95 -11.68 15.42
N LYS A 544 20.88 -10.89 16.50
CA LYS A 544 21.65 -9.66 16.69
C LYS A 544 22.04 -9.49 18.16
N ILE A 545 23.20 -8.90 18.37
CA ILE A 545 23.72 -8.49 19.68
C ILE A 545 23.97 -6.99 19.62
N TYR A 546 23.65 -6.30 20.72
CA TYR A 546 23.73 -4.86 20.84
C TYR A 546 24.78 -4.49 21.89
N PHE A 547 25.59 -3.48 21.59
CA PHE A 547 26.55 -2.86 22.51
C PHE A 547 26.32 -1.34 22.45
N ASP A 548 26.14 -0.70 23.60
CA ASP A 548 25.79 0.73 23.70
C ASP A 548 24.60 1.14 22.81
N GLY A 549 23.56 0.31 22.77
CA GLY A 549 22.34 0.55 21.99
C GLY A 549 22.49 0.39 20.47
N LYS A 550 23.70 0.21 19.95
CA LYS A 550 23.97 -0.05 18.52
C LYS A 550 24.10 -1.54 18.27
N ILE A 551 23.69 -2.00 17.08
CA ILE A 551 23.94 -3.39 16.66
C ILE A 551 25.45 -3.59 16.62
N PHE A 552 25.94 -4.38 17.55
CA PHE A 552 27.35 -4.73 17.61
C PHE A 552 27.66 -5.83 16.62
N CYS A 553 26.89 -6.93 16.63
CA CYS A 553 27.06 -8.02 15.66
C CYS A 553 25.75 -8.69 15.24
N GLU A 554 25.70 -9.18 14.00
CA GLU A 554 24.54 -9.90 13.44
C GLU A 554 24.93 -11.30 12.97
N PHE A 555 24.11 -12.29 13.32
CA PHE A 555 24.29 -13.70 13.02
C PHE A 555 23.42 -14.17 11.85
N ASN A 556 23.77 -15.33 11.27
CA ASN A 556 23.05 -15.85 10.11
C ASN A 556 21.73 -16.53 10.54
N ASP A 557 20.60 -15.94 10.11
CA ASP A 557 19.24 -16.37 10.42
C ASP A 557 18.62 -17.35 9.38
N GLY A 558 19.39 -17.74 8.36
CA GLY A 558 18.97 -18.71 7.34
C GLY A 558 17.86 -18.22 6.39
N LYS A 559 17.38 -16.97 6.50
CA LYS A 559 16.29 -16.44 5.65
C LYS A 559 16.83 -15.51 4.56
N SER A 560 17.03 -16.04 3.35
CA SER A 560 17.43 -15.22 2.19
C SER A 560 16.25 -14.35 1.70
N SER A 561 16.28 -13.03 1.96
CA SER A 561 15.24 -12.10 1.49
C SER A 561 15.61 -11.49 0.13
N LYS A 562 14.83 -11.82 -0.92
CA LYS A 562 14.90 -11.19 -2.25
C LYS A 562 13.98 -9.97 -2.30
N LYS A 563 14.55 -8.77 -2.13
CA LYS A 563 14.01 -7.51 -2.67
C LYS A 563 15.15 -6.74 -3.31
N VAL A 564 15.27 -6.80 -4.64
CA VAL A 564 16.32 -6.07 -5.38
C VAL A 564 15.82 -4.68 -5.73
N THR A 565 16.25 -3.69 -4.95
CA THR A 565 16.18 -2.27 -5.34
C THR A 565 17.01 -2.11 -6.63
N LYS A 566 16.38 -1.79 -7.76
CA LYS A 566 17.09 -1.55 -9.02
C LYS A 566 17.96 -0.30 -8.88
N ILE A 567 19.27 -0.47 -9.09
CA ILE A 567 20.25 0.63 -9.06
C ILE A 567 20.24 1.31 -10.43
N LYS A 568 20.19 2.65 -10.46
CA LYS A 568 20.27 3.43 -11.70
C LYS A 568 21.70 3.36 -12.26
N LEU A 569 21.84 3.09 -13.56
CA LEU A 569 23.13 3.01 -14.26
C LEU A 569 24.00 4.27 -14.07
N THR A 570 23.38 5.46 -14.11
CA THR A 570 24.08 6.74 -13.93
C THR A 570 24.78 6.88 -12.57
N PHE A 571 24.17 6.35 -11.51
CA PHE A 571 24.75 6.35 -10.18
C PHE A 571 25.95 5.42 -10.08
N TYR A 572 25.84 4.22 -10.65
CA TYR A 572 26.96 3.27 -10.73
C TYR A 572 28.16 3.86 -11.48
N LEU A 573 27.92 4.47 -12.66
CA LEU A 573 28.99 5.05 -13.47
C LEU A 573 29.72 6.18 -12.72
N LYS A 574 28.99 7.03 -11.98
CA LYS A 574 29.57 8.11 -11.17
C LYS A 574 30.45 7.55 -10.04
N GLU A 575 29.92 6.62 -9.26
CA GLU A 575 30.66 6.02 -8.13
C GLU A 575 31.87 5.22 -8.61
N ASN A 576 31.75 4.50 -9.73
CA ASN A 576 32.85 3.74 -10.31
C ASN A 576 33.98 4.64 -10.82
N LYS A 577 33.64 5.80 -11.42
CA LYS A 577 34.62 6.80 -11.84
C LYS A 577 35.40 7.36 -10.64
N LEU A 578 34.73 7.64 -9.53
CA LEU A 578 35.36 8.13 -8.31
C LEU A 578 36.30 7.09 -7.70
N TYR A 579 35.87 5.83 -7.66
CA TYR A 579 36.69 4.71 -7.20
C TYR A 579 37.96 4.53 -8.03
N GLU A 580 37.86 4.53 -9.36
CA GLU A 580 39.03 4.39 -10.23
C GLU A 580 40.03 5.54 -10.04
N SER A 581 39.53 6.75 -9.79
CA SER A 581 40.39 7.90 -9.45
C SER A 581 41.15 7.68 -8.14
N LYS A 582 40.49 7.22 -7.07
CA LYS A 582 41.14 6.92 -5.78
C LYS A 582 42.10 5.71 -5.85
N ARG A 583 41.76 4.71 -6.67
CA ARG A 583 42.55 3.50 -6.86
C ARG A 583 43.88 3.81 -7.56
N ASN A 584 43.88 4.72 -8.53
CA ASN A 584 45.06 5.09 -9.31
C ASN A 584 45.97 6.14 -8.61
N GLN A 585 45.59 6.65 -7.44
CA GLN A 585 46.43 7.57 -6.67
C GLN A 585 47.59 6.82 -6.00
N GLU A 586 48.78 7.43 -5.96
CA GLU A 586 49.92 6.89 -5.23
C GLU A 586 49.84 7.19 -3.71
N PRO A 587 50.48 6.39 -2.84
CA PRO A 587 51.07 5.08 -3.13
C PRO A 587 50.00 4.03 -3.47
N HIS A 588 50.36 3.07 -4.32
CA HIS A 588 49.48 1.97 -4.75
C HIS A 588 48.89 1.21 -3.55
N PHE A 589 47.71 0.58 -3.72
CA PHE A 589 46.97 -0.15 -2.68
C PHE A 589 47.87 -0.93 -1.71
N ILE A 590 48.78 -1.77 -2.23
CA ILE A 590 49.64 -2.67 -1.43
C ILE A 590 50.65 -1.92 -0.52
N LYS A 591 50.97 -0.67 -0.84
CA LYS A 591 51.92 0.20 -0.11
C LYS A 591 51.20 1.33 0.64
N SER A 592 49.88 1.36 0.62
CA SER A 592 49.09 2.42 1.28
C SER A 592 48.75 2.06 2.73
N LEU A 593 48.42 3.06 3.55
CA LEU A 593 48.02 2.88 4.95
C LEU A 593 46.82 1.92 5.07
N GLU A 594 46.75 1.14 6.16
CA GLU A 594 45.70 0.13 6.36
C GLU A 594 44.28 0.69 6.19
N GLY A 595 44.01 1.89 6.71
CA GLY A 595 42.70 2.55 6.54
C GLY A 595 42.35 2.85 5.08
N ARG A 596 43.34 3.16 4.22
CA ARG A 596 43.13 3.37 2.78
C ARG A 596 42.93 2.04 2.04
N GLN A 597 43.63 0.99 2.46
CA GLN A 597 43.40 -0.37 1.95
C GLN A 597 41.98 -0.85 2.29
N GLU A 598 41.51 -0.56 3.51
CA GLU A 598 40.16 -0.88 3.95
C GLU A 598 39.11 -0.08 3.18
N ASP A 599 39.26 1.24 3.03
CA ASP A 599 38.34 2.09 2.26
C ASP A 599 38.21 1.64 0.80
N LEU A 600 39.33 1.39 0.10
CA LEU A 600 39.31 0.92 -1.29
C LEU A 600 38.68 -0.48 -1.41
N SER A 601 38.87 -1.35 -0.40
CA SER A 601 38.25 -2.68 -0.36
C SER A 601 36.75 -2.60 -0.14
N ILE A 602 36.28 -1.71 0.75
CA ILE A 602 34.86 -1.45 1.01
C ILE A 602 34.20 -0.87 -0.25
N GLN A 603 34.82 0.13 -0.88
CA GLN A 603 34.31 0.75 -2.10
C GLN A 603 34.22 -0.24 -3.26
N PHE A 604 35.25 -1.08 -3.47
CA PHE A 604 35.22 -2.16 -4.46
C PHE A 604 34.08 -3.15 -4.19
N SER A 605 33.90 -3.58 -2.94
CA SER A 605 32.81 -4.50 -2.55
C SER A 605 31.43 -3.88 -2.81
N LYS A 606 31.25 -2.62 -2.42
CA LYS A 606 30.03 -1.83 -2.67
C LYS A 606 29.73 -1.75 -4.17
N LEU A 607 30.71 -1.39 -5.00
CA LEU A 607 30.57 -1.30 -6.46
C LEU A 607 30.29 -2.65 -7.12
N GLY A 608 30.91 -3.74 -6.63
CA GLY A 608 30.62 -5.10 -7.06
C GLY A 608 29.14 -5.45 -6.85
N ILE A 609 28.61 -5.18 -5.65
CA ILE A 609 27.19 -5.38 -5.34
C ILE A 609 26.31 -4.51 -6.24
N MET A 610 26.70 -3.25 -6.49
CA MET A 610 25.95 -2.38 -7.39
C MET A 610 25.89 -2.91 -8.82
N TYR A 611 27.05 -3.32 -9.36
CA TYR A 611 27.17 -3.90 -10.69
C TYR A 611 26.29 -5.14 -10.82
N PHE A 612 26.30 -6.07 -9.86
CA PHE A 612 25.48 -7.28 -9.94
C PHE A 612 23.97 -7.01 -9.92
N LYS A 613 23.55 -5.90 -9.29
CA LYS A 613 22.15 -5.43 -9.25
C LYS A 613 21.71 -4.64 -10.49
N LEU A 614 22.62 -4.26 -11.40
CA LEU A 614 22.27 -3.65 -12.68
C LEU A 614 21.51 -4.64 -13.60
N SER A 615 20.66 -4.09 -14.47
CA SER A 615 19.95 -4.90 -15.48
C SER A 615 20.92 -5.50 -16.50
N LYS A 616 20.51 -6.57 -17.20
CA LYS A 616 21.33 -7.19 -18.26
C LYS A 616 21.71 -6.18 -19.37
N LEU A 617 20.83 -5.24 -19.69
CA LEU A 617 21.08 -4.18 -20.68
C LEU A 617 22.09 -3.15 -20.16
N ASP A 618 21.98 -2.76 -18.90
CA ASP A 618 22.88 -1.78 -18.27
C ASP A 618 24.30 -2.33 -18.07
N LYS A 619 24.43 -3.64 -17.78
CA LYS A 619 25.74 -4.32 -17.68
C LYS A 619 26.52 -4.30 -19.00
N LYS A 620 25.86 -4.24 -20.16
CA LYS A 620 26.54 -4.09 -21.47
C LYS A 620 27.15 -2.69 -21.66
N LYS A 621 26.65 -1.69 -20.94
CA LYS A 621 27.07 -0.28 -21.01
C LYS A 621 28.04 0.12 -19.90
N ALA A 622 28.36 -0.80 -18.99
CA ALA A 622 29.14 -0.55 -17.79
C ALA A 622 30.29 -1.56 -17.65
N LYS A 623 31.51 -1.07 -17.40
CA LYS A 623 32.64 -1.93 -17.01
C LYS A 623 32.52 -2.32 -15.54
N ARG A 624 32.91 -3.55 -15.19
CA ARG A 624 33.00 -4.04 -13.80
C ARG A 624 34.12 -3.27 -13.07
N PRO A 625 33.99 -2.95 -11.76
CA PRO A 625 35.09 -2.32 -11.02
C PRO A 625 36.34 -3.21 -11.05
N ILE A 626 37.51 -2.60 -11.19
CA ILE A 626 38.80 -3.28 -11.15
C ILE A 626 39.17 -3.56 -9.67
N LEU A 627 39.92 -4.63 -9.40
CA LEU A 627 40.37 -4.94 -8.03
C LEU A 627 41.31 -3.85 -7.49
N PRO A 628 41.24 -3.49 -6.20
CA PRO A 628 42.11 -2.46 -5.61
C PRO A 628 43.60 -2.75 -5.77
N HIS A 629 43.99 -4.02 -5.64
CA HIS A 629 45.38 -4.46 -5.74
C HIS A 629 45.83 -4.76 -7.18
N ALA A 630 44.97 -4.64 -8.20
CA ALA A 630 45.36 -4.92 -9.58
C ALA A 630 46.43 -3.91 -10.06
N PRO A 631 47.53 -4.37 -10.68
CA PRO A 631 47.70 -5.68 -11.34
C PRO A 631 48.29 -6.83 -10.49
N TYR A 632 48.57 -6.62 -9.21
CA TYR A 632 49.13 -7.64 -8.33
C TYR A 632 48.13 -8.76 -8.02
N LEU A 633 48.61 -10.00 -8.01
CA LEU A 633 47.88 -11.19 -7.60
C LEU A 633 47.98 -11.35 -6.08
N LYS A 634 46.85 -11.64 -5.44
CA LYS A 634 46.76 -11.94 -4.01
C LYS A 634 47.02 -13.42 -3.79
N LEU A 635 48.12 -13.75 -3.12
CA LEU A 635 48.51 -15.12 -2.77
C LEU A 635 48.34 -15.33 -1.26
N LYS A 636 48.06 -16.57 -0.86
CA LYS A 636 47.84 -16.92 0.54
C LYS A 636 48.59 -18.21 0.86
N LYS A 637 49.30 -18.25 1.98
CA LYS A 637 49.97 -19.46 2.51
C LYS A 637 49.89 -19.44 4.02
N ASN A 638 49.41 -20.51 4.66
CA ASN A 638 49.29 -20.61 6.13
C ASN A 638 48.68 -19.35 6.78
N THR A 639 47.59 -18.85 6.21
CA THR A 639 46.88 -17.62 6.63
C THR A 639 47.58 -16.27 6.39
N LYS A 640 48.86 -16.25 5.99
CA LYS A 640 49.55 -15.02 5.56
C LYS A 640 49.20 -14.68 4.11
N VAL A 641 48.99 -13.40 3.84
CA VAL A 641 48.63 -12.86 2.51
C VAL A 641 49.80 -12.04 1.98
N PHE A 642 50.13 -12.22 0.71
CA PHE A 642 51.11 -11.39 0.02
C PHE A 642 50.65 -11.09 -1.41
N TYR A 643 51.22 -10.04 -1.99
CA TYR A 643 50.87 -9.55 -3.32
C TYR A 643 52.09 -9.62 -4.23
N LYS A 644 51.96 -10.28 -5.39
CA LYS A 644 53.03 -10.38 -6.38
C LYS A 644 52.51 -10.12 -7.78
N LEU A 645 53.33 -9.53 -8.65
CA LEU A 645 53.03 -9.53 -10.08
C LEU A 645 53.17 -10.94 -10.63
N ARG A 646 52.42 -11.26 -11.70
CA ARG A 646 52.51 -12.56 -12.34
C ARG A 646 53.91 -12.86 -12.87
N SER A 647 54.65 -11.83 -13.28
CA SER A 647 56.05 -11.91 -13.70
C SER A 647 57.05 -12.19 -12.57
N GLU A 648 56.64 -12.02 -11.31
CA GLU A 648 57.48 -12.18 -10.11
C GLU A 648 57.16 -13.49 -9.34
N MET A 649 56.30 -14.34 -9.90
CA MET A 649 55.91 -15.60 -9.28
C MET A 649 56.93 -16.70 -9.54
N THR A 650 57.27 -17.44 -8.49
CA THR A 650 58.06 -18.68 -8.57
C THR A 650 57.15 -19.90 -8.80
N ASP A 651 57.71 -21.05 -9.18
CA ASP A 651 56.95 -22.31 -9.30
C ASP A 651 56.28 -22.73 -7.98
N VAL A 652 56.85 -22.32 -6.85
CA VAL A 652 56.24 -22.54 -5.53
C VAL A 652 55.04 -21.61 -5.32
N ASP A 653 55.07 -20.39 -5.87
CA ASP A 653 53.96 -19.44 -5.79
C ASP A 653 52.78 -19.84 -6.69
N THR A 654 53.03 -20.49 -7.83
CA THR A 654 51.97 -20.97 -8.73
C THR A 654 51.16 -22.10 -8.09
N LEU A 655 51.79 -22.94 -7.26
CA LEU A 655 51.12 -23.97 -6.45
C LEU A 655 50.17 -23.39 -5.39
N LEU A 656 50.28 -22.09 -5.06
CA LEU A 656 49.35 -21.41 -4.15
C LEU A 656 48.04 -20.97 -4.84
N ILE A 657 47.93 -21.13 -6.16
CA ILE A 657 46.70 -20.87 -6.90
C ILE A 657 45.81 -22.12 -6.81
N PRO A 658 44.54 -22.01 -6.40
CA PRO A 658 43.65 -23.16 -6.30
C PRO A 658 43.38 -23.78 -7.67
N PRO A 659 43.28 -25.12 -7.76
CA PRO A 659 42.98 -25.77 -9.03
C PRO A 659 41.57 -25.38 -9.53
N PRO A 660 41.35 -25.36 -10.86
CA PRO A 660 40.08 -24.97 -11.45
C PRO A 660 38.95 -25.93 -11.05
N PRO A 661 37.69 -25.46 -10.98
CA PRO A 661 36.57 -26.33 -10.66
C PRO A 661 36.30 -27.34 -11.79
N PRO A 662 35.71 -28.51 -11.48
CA PRO A 662 35.31 -29.46 -12.52
C PRO A 662 34.28 -28.82 -13.47
N ALA A 663 34.35 -29.20 -14.75
CA ALA A 663 33.39 -28.75 -15.75
C ALA A 663 31.95 -29.15 -15.36
N GLN A 664 30.95 -28.36 -15.79
CA GLN A 664 29.56 -28.57 -15.36
C GLN A 664 28.97 -29.90 -15.87
N ASN A 665 29.56 -30.48 -16.92
CA ASN A 665 29.24 -31.78 -17.53
C ASN A 665 30.27 -32.88 -17.21
N ALA A 666 31.15 -32.66 -16.23
CA ALA A 666 32.18 -33.64 -15.84
C ALA A 666 31.54 -34.94 -15.34
N SER A 667 32.13 -36.06 -15.75
CA SER A 667 31.79 -37.40 -15.28
C SER A 667 32.01 -37.54 -13.76
N LYS A 668 31.41 -38.56 -13.15
CA LYS A 668 31.56 -38.81 -11.70
C LYS A 668 33.03 -39.02 -11.30
N GLU A 669 33.84 -39.64 -12.16
CA GLU A 669 35.26 -39.85 -11.94
C GLU A 669 36.07 -38.54 -12.01
N GLU A 670 35.78 -37.69 -12.98
CA GLU A 670 36.43 -36.37 -13.10
C GLU A 670 36.08 -35.46 -11.92
N VAL A 671 34.85 -35.54 -11.42
CA VAL A 671 34.43 -34.83 -10.20
C VAL A 671 35.15 -35.36 -8.97
N LEU A 672 35.39 -36.67 -8.89
CA LEU A 672 36.14 -37.28 -7.79
C LEU A 672 37.61 -36.84 -7.83
N LYS A 673 38.25 -36.93 -8.99
CA LYS A 673 39.64 -36.49 -9.21
C LYS A 673 39.82 -35.00 -8.91
N ALA A 674 38.85 -34.16 -9.26
CA ALA A 674 38.86 -32.73 -8.93
C ALA A 674 38.73 -32.47 -7.42
N LYS A 675 37.99 -33.31 -6.68
CA LYS A 675 37.90 -33.21 -5.21
C LYS A 675 39.18 -33.64 -4.53
N GLU A 676 39.82 -34.70 -5.03
CA GLU A 676 41.10 -35.20 -4.51
C GLU A 676 42.21 -34.16 -4.72
N THR A 677 42.39 -33.67 -5.96
CA THR A 677 43.36 -32.60 -6.26
C THR A 677 43.13 -31.33 -5.44
N TYR A 678 41.87 -30.95 -5.19
CA TYR A 678 41.56 -29.82 -4.30
C TYR A 678 41.91 -30.09 -2.83
N SER A 679 41.66 -31.31 -2.35
CA SER A 679 42.01 -31.74 -0.99
C SER A 679 43.52 -31.74 -0.78
N ASP A 680 44.28 -32.21 -1.77
CA ASP A 680 45.74 -32.24 -1.70
C ASP A 680 46.33 -30.83 -1.77
N TRP A 681 45.79 -29.96 -2.62
CA TRP A 681 46.13 -28.53 -2.63
C TRP A 681 45.91 -27.87 -1.26
N LYS A 682 44.81 -28.20 -0.57
CA LYS A 682 44.52 -27.69 0.78
C LYS A 682 45.55 -28.18 1.81
N LYS A 683 46.00 -29.44 1.71
CA LYS A 683 47.06 -29.98 2.57
C LYS A 683 48.40 -29.29 2.31
N ILE A 684 48.78 -29.11 1.05
CA ILE A 684 50.07 -28.51 0.64
C ILE A 684 50.15 -27.03 1.05
N THR A 685 49.06 -26.28 0.87
CA THR A 685 49.09 -24.81 1.06
C THR A 685 48.67 -24.35 2.46
N GLY A 686 48.11 -25.25 3.27
CA GLY A 686 47.56 -24.93 4.59
C GLY A 686 46.37 -23.96 4.54
N ASN A 687 45.76 -23.77 3.36
CA ASN A 687 44.70 -22.81 3.14
C ASN A 687 43.31 -23.46 3.21
N ASP A 688 42.47 -23.01 4.14
CA ASP A 688 41.06 -23.43 4.20
C ASP A 688 40.14 -22.47 3.42
N VAL A 689 40.13 -22.61 2.09
CA VAL A 689 39.23 -21.88 1.19
C VAL A 689 38.21 -22.87 0.62
N PRO A 690 36.94 -22.49 0.41
CA PRO A 690 35.98 -23.35 -0.29
C PRO A 690 36.31 -23.44 -1.79
N PRO A 691 36.07 -24.61 -2.45
CA PRO A 691 36.39 -24.78 -3.85
C PRO A 691 35.61 -23.81 -4.74
N PRO A 692 36.19 -23.33 -5.86
CA PRO A 692 35.49 -22.48 -6.80
C PRO A 692 34.21 -23.16 -7.30
N THR A 693 33.13 -22.40 -7.46
CA THR A 693 31.86 -22.94 -8.01
C THR A 693 32.00 -23.24 -9.50
N PRO A 694 31.40 -24.34 -10.01
CA PRO A 694 31.37 -24.64 -11.44
C PRO A 694 30.78 -23.48 -12.25
N SER A 695 31.33 -23.21 -13.42
CA SER A 695 30.85 -22.17 -14.34
C SER A 695 29.38 -22.39 -14.70
N ILE A 696 28.51 -21.41 -14.43
CA ILE A 696 27.09 -21.46 -14.75
C ILE A 696 26.89 -21.07 -16.22
N VAL A 697 26.55 -22.01 -17.09
CA VAL A 697 25.96 -21.67 -18.39
C VAL A 697 24.55 -21.13 -18.14
N ASN A 698 24.18 -20.02 -18.80
CA ASN A 698 22.85 -19.42 -18.69
C ASN A 698 21.77 -20.48 -18.95
N LYS A 699 20.99 -20.79 -17.92
CA LYS A 699 19.83 -21.67 -17.95
C LYS A 699 18.90 -21.23 -19.09
N GLN A 700 18.80 -22.04 -20.15
CA GLN A 700 17.73 -21.90 -21.15
C GLN A 700 16.39 -21.96 -20.39
N GLU A 701 15.51 -20.98 -20.65
CA GLU A 701 14.20 -20.90 -20.02
C GLU A 701 13.41 -22.18 -20.33
N LYS A 702 12.95 -22.87 -19.29
CA LYS A 702 12.02 -24.00 -19.42
C LYS A 702 10.73 -23.48 -20.03
N VAL A 703 10.52 -23.73 -21.32
CA VAL A 703 9.26 -23.44 -22.01
C VAL A 703 8.18 -24.36 -21.43
N THR A 704 7.14 -23.79 -20.83
CA THR A 704 5.88 -24.49 -20.61
C THR A 704 5.23 -24.71 -21.96
N VAL A 705 5.37 -25.91 -22.50
CA VAL A 705 4.83 -26.31 -23.79
C VAL A 705 3.34 -26.60 -23.61
N THR A 706 2.49 -26.05 -24.47
CA THR A 706 1.03 -26.19 -24.43
C THR A 706 0.57 -26.96 -25.66
N ASN A 707 -0.27 -27.98 -25.52
CA ASN A 707 -0.69 -28.81 -26.66
C ASN A 707 -1.56 -28.00 -27.64
N PHE A 708 -1.10 -27.89 -28.89
CA PHE A 708 -1.88 -27.36 -30.01
C PHE A 708 -1.52 -28.10 -31.29
N GLU A 709 -2.45 -28.15 -32.24
CA GLU A 709 -2.24 -28.82 -33.52
C GLU A 709 -2.93 -28.05 -34.64
N ILE A 710 -2.14 -27.56 -35.61
CA ILE A 710 -2.57 -26.68 -36.69
C ILE A 710 -2.01 -27.19 -38.01
N THR A 711 -2.85 -27.29 -39.03
CA THR A 711 -2.42 -27.54 -40.42
C THR A 711 -2.38 -26.26 -41.23
N PHE A 712 -1.37 -26.14 -42.08
CA PHE A 712 -1.16 -25.04 -43.00
C PHE A 712 -1.35 -25.54 -44.43
N THR A 713 -2.22 -24.89 -45.19
CA THR A 713 -2.51 -25.22 -46.59
C THR A 713 -2.35 -23.98 -47.46
N LYS A 714 -1.52 -24.05 -48.50
CA LYS A 714 -1.30 -22.94 -49.42
C LYS A 714 -2.20 -23.07 -50.65
N LYS A 715 -3.06 -22.08 -50.90
CA LYS A 715 -3.91 -21.99 -52.11
C LYS A 715 -3.59 -20.71 -52.87
N LYS A 716 -3.11 -20.78 -54.13
CA LYS A 716 -2.76 -19.65 -55.03
C LYS A 716 -2.31 -18.35 -54.33
N ASN A 717 -3.25 -17.50 -53.88
CA ASN A 717 -2.94 -16.21 -53.25
C ASN A 717 -3.29 -16.08 -51.74
N ARG A 718 -3.61 -17.18 -51.04
CA ARG A 718 -3.96 -17.20 -49.61
C ARG A 718 -3.35 -18.39 -48.88
N LEU A 719 -3.10 -18.21 -47.59
CA LEU A 719 -2.69 -19.29 -46.69
C LEU A 719 -3.85 -19.59 -45.74
N GLU A 720 -4.27 -20.85 -45.71
CA GLU A 720 -5.35 -21.35 -44.87
C GLU A 720 -4.78 -22.17 -43.72
N LEU A 721 -5.19 -21.86 -42.49
CA LEU A 721 -4.82 -22.59 -41.29
C LEU A 721 -6.06 -23.24 -40.71
N THR A 722 -5.99 -24.53 -40.40
CA THR A 722 -7.05 -25.26 -39.71
C THR A 722 -6.52 -25.76 -38.38
N CYS A 723 -7.21 -25.46 -37.29
CA CYS A 723 -6.82 -25.91 -35.96
C CYS A 723 -7.67 -27.07 -35.50
N PHE A 724 -7.01 -28.16 -35.12
CA PHE A 724 -7.65 -29.39 -34.63
C PHE A 724 -7.68 -29.43 -33.10
N ILE A 725 -6.64 -28.90 -32.44
CA ILE A 725 -6.47 -28.95 -30.99
C ILE A 725 -5.91 -27.63 -30.49
N GLY A 726 -6.50 -27.11 -29.40
CA GLY A 726 -5.90 -26.02 -28.62
C GLY A 726 -6.27 -24.60 -29.03
N CYS A 727 -7.02 -24.40 -30.12
CA CYS A 727 -7.51 -23.07 -30.56
C CYS A 727 -9.01 -22.89 -30.30
N ALA A 728 -9.44 -21.63 -30.14
CA ALA A 728 -10.85 -21.23 -30.11
C ALA A 728 -11.44 -21.03 -31.51
N TRP A 729 -10.61 -21.06 -32.55
CA TRP A 729 -10.97 -20.94 -33.96
C TRP A 729 -10.75 -22.29 -34.67
N LYS A 730 -11.58 -22.58 -35.68
CA LYS A 730 -11.44 -23.78 -36.51
C LYS A 730 -10.62 -23.52 -37.77
N GLU A 731 -10.86 -22.39 -38.44
CA GLU A 731 -10.17 -22.02 -39.68
C GLU A 731 -9.79 -20.54 -39.68
N LEU A 732 -8.65 -20.23 -40.27
CA LEU A 732 -8.18 -18.87 -40.54
C LEU A 732 -7.62 -18.80 -41.96
N SER A 733 -7.94 -17.75 -42.70
CA SER A 733 -7.41 -17.50 -44.04
C SER A 733 -6.91 -16.07 -44.13
N PHE A 734 -5.73 -15.87 -44.71
CA PHE A 734 -5.16 -14.54 -44.89
C PHE A 734 -4.25 -14.43 -46.11
N THR A 735 -4.13 -13.20 -46.60
CA THR A 735 -3.37 -12.80 -47.79
C THR A 735 -2.13 -11.97 -47.46
N THR A 736 -1.97 -11.52 -46.20
CA THR A 736 -0.91 -10.61 -45.77
C THR A 736 0.34 -11.34 -45.28
N ASN A 737 1.49 -10.67 -45.39
CA ASN A 737 2.78 -11.15 -44.88
C ASN A 737 3.02 -10.59 -43.48
N ASN A 738 3.42 -11.44 -42.53
CA ASN A 738 3.68 -11.14 -41.11
C ASN A 738 2.43 -11.02 -40.23
N ILE A 739 2.02 -12.15 -39.66
CA ILE A 739 0.87 -12.23 -38.76
C ILE A 739 1.28 -12.94 -37.48
N LYS A 740 0.80 -12.48 -36.32
CA LYS A 740 0.96 -13.23 -35.07
C LYS A 740 -0.31 -13.98 -34.76
N ILE A 741 -0.17 -15.23 -34.33
CA ILE A 741 -1.29 -16.14 -34.13
C ILE A 741 -1.20 -16.71 -32.71
N ASP A 742 -2.32 -16.64 -31.99
CA ASP A 742 -2.50 -17.21 -30.67
C ASP A 742 -3.78 -18.08 -30.61
N LYS A 743 -4.09 -18.62 -29.43
CA LYS A 743 -5.27 -19.47 -29.20
C LYS A 743 -6.58 -18.86 -29.68
N PHE A 744 -6.70 -17.53 -29.68
CA PHE A 744 -7.93 -16.81 -30.03
C PHE A 744 -7.94 -16.29 -31.47
N GLY A 745 -6.82 -16.38 -32.19
CA GLY A 745 -6.73 -16.05 -33.61
C GLY A 745 -5.56 -15.11 -33.92
N MET A 746 -5.74 -14.25 -34.92
CA MET A 746 -4.75 -13.23 -35.28
C MET A 746 -4.67 -12.15 -34.19
N THR A 747 -3.46 -11.77 -33.79
CA THR A 747 -3.23 -10.77 -32.75
C THR A 747 -2.11 -9.80 -33.11
N ASN A 748 -2.22 -8.55 -32.66
CA ASN A 748 -1.17 -7.54 -32.80
C ASN A 748 -0.28 -7.45 -31.54
N THR A 749 -0.56 -8.24 -30.49
CA THR A 749 0.11 -8.10 -29.20
C THR A 749 1.33 -9.02 -29.06
N SER A 750 2.46 -8.47 -28.60
CA SER A 750 3.71 -9.21 -28.37
C SER A 750 3.73 -10.02 -27.07
N LYS A 751 2.67 -9.93 -26.25
CA LYS A 751 2.54 -10.58 -24.94
C LYS A 751 1.07 -10.89 -24.64
N SER A 752 0.62 -12.07 -25.02
CA SER A 752 -0.69 -12.58 -24.58
C SER A 752 -0.56 -13.20 -23.18
N LYS A 753 -1.05 -12.47 -22.15
CA LYS A 753 -1.08 -12.97 -20.76
C LYS A 753 -2.04 -14.14 -20.57
N LYS A 754 -3.04 -14.29 -21.45
CA LYS A 754 -4.10 -15.30 -21.36
C LYS A 754 -4.04 -16.42 -22.41
N SER A 755 -3.20 -16.33 -23.44
CA SER A 755 -3.05 -17.41 -24.43
C SER A 755 -2.01 -18.44 -23.99
N ASP A 756 -2.30 -19.70 -24.28
CA ASP A 756 -1.44 -20.86 -23.98
C ASP A 756 -0.21 -20.88 -24.91
N PHE A 757 -0.40 -20.54 -26.20
CA PHE A 757 0.69 -20.37 -27.18
C PHE A 757 0.63 -19.04 -27.93
N LEU A 758 1.74 -18.63 -28.55
CA LEU A 758 1.85 -17.47 -29.43
C LEU A 758 3.03 -17.69 -30.39
N PHE A 759 2.82 -17.51 -31.69
CA PHE A 759 3.90 -17.51 -32.68
C PHE A 759 3.69 -16.44 -33.76
N ASP A 760 4.79 -15.94 -34.30
CA ASP A 760 4.79 -15.05 -35.47
C ASP A 760 4.94 -15.91 -36.73
N LEU A 761 4.18 -15.60 -37.78
CA LEU A 761 4.25 -16.24 -39.09
C LEU A 761 4.66 -15.20 -40.13
N LYS A 762 5.79 -15.45 -40.78
CA LYS A 762 6.35 -14.63 -41.85
C LYS A 762 6.45 -15.45 -43.13
N LYS A 763 6.05 -14.86 -44.25
CA LYS A 763 6.19 -15.45 -45.59
C LYS A 763 7.37 -14.76 -46.29
N GLU A 764 8.36 -15.54 -46.71
CA GLU A 764 9.51 -15.08 -47.50
C GLU A 764 9.60 -15.95 -48.76
N GLU A 765 9.38 -15.35 -49.93
CA GLU A 765 9.47 -15.99 -51.26
C GLU A 765 8.76 -17.37 -51.36
N SER A 766 9.51 -18.47 -51.19
CA SER A 766 9.09 -19.88 -51.29
C SER A 766 9.03 -20.61 -49.93
N LYS A 767 9.22 -19.91 -48.80
CA LYS A 767 9.28 -20.47 -47.45
C LYS A 767 8.33 -19.75 -46.48
N LEU A 768 7.73 -20.52 -45.58
CA LEU A 768 7.03 -20.01 -44.40
C LEU A 768 7.96 -20.12 -43.20
N ILE A 769 8.08 -19.04 -42.43
CA ILE A 769 8.91 -18.95 -41.23
C ILE A 769 8.00 -18.68 -40.04
N LEU A 770 7.94 -19.62 -39.11
CA LEU A 770 7.26 -19.48 -37.83
C LEU A 770 8.28 -19.18 -36.74
N ARG A 771 7.99 -18.20 -35.89
CA ARG A 771 8.80 -17.88 -34.71
C ARG A 771 7.98 -18.08 -33.46
N GLY A 772 8.35 -19.06 -32.65
CA GLY A 772 7.71 -19.38 -31.38
C GLY A 772 8.00 -18.31 -30.34
N LEU A 773 6.97 -17.62 -29.86
CA LEU A 773 7.08 -16.61 -28.80
C LEU A 773 6.61 -17.13 -27.44
N LYS A 774 5.69 -18.11 -27.42
CA LYS A 774 5.14 -18.75 -26.22
C LYS A 774 4.51 -20.10 -26.55
N GLY A 775 4.64 -21.10 -25.68
CA GLY A 775 3.87 -22.37 -25.76
C GLY A 775 4.37 -23.42 -26.77
N SER A 776 5.32 -23.08 -27.65
CA SER A 776 6.01 -24.00 -28.57
C SER A 776 7.42 -24.34 -28.09
N ALA A 777 7.85 -25.60 -28.23
CA ALA A 777 9.22 -26.03 -27.93
C ALA A 777 10.25 -25.46 -28.93
N TRP A 778 9.81 -25.19 -30.17
CA TRP A 778 10.62 -24.58 -31.21
C TRP A 778 10.62 -23.05 -31.10
N THR A 779 11.78 -22.45 -31.39
CA THR A 779 11.97 -20.99 -31.43
C THR A 779 11.81 -20.43 -32.83
N ASN A 780 12.27 -21.16 -33.85
CA ASN A 780 12.05 -20.87 -35.27
C ASN A 780 11.80 -22.20 -36.00
N LEU A 781 10.81 -22.23 -36.89
CA LEU A 781 10.59 -23.29 -37.87
C LEU A 781 10.50 -22.64 -39.25
N SER A 782 11.14 -23.25 -40.24
CA SER A 782 11.00 -22.82 -41.63
C SER A 782 10.78 -24.03 -42.53
N PHE A 783 9.84 -23.89 -43.47
CA PHE A 783 9.54 -24.94 -44.45
C PHE A 783 8.95 -24.35 -45.72
N SER A 784 9.11 -25.08 -46.82
CA SER A 784 8.47 -24.79 -48.09
C SER A 784 7.17 -25.58 -48.20
N ILE A 785 6.14 -24.94 -48.76
CA ILE A 785 4.84 -25.58 -49.01
C ILE A 785 4.44 -25.33 -50.46
N ASN A 786 4.19 -26.41 -51.19
CA ASN A 786 3.71 -26.35 -52.57
C ASN A 786 2.21 -26.04 -52.61
N GLU A 787 1.69 -25.64 -53.78
CA GLU A 787 0.25 -25.39 -53.92
C GLU A 787 -0.55 -26.66 -53.63
N ASN A 788 -1.63 -26.51 -52.86
CA ASN A 788 -2.50 -27.59 -52.37
C ASN A 788 -1.83 -28.64 -51.46
N GLN A 789 -0.57 -28.42 -51.05
CA GLN A 789 0.07 -29.22 -50.02
C GLN A 789 -0.38 -28.75 -48.63
N THR A 790 -0.59 -29.69 -47.72
CA THR A 790 -0.92 -29.44 -46.32
C THR A 790 0.23 -29.90 -45.42
N ILE A 791 0.63 -29.05 -44.48
CA ILE A 791 1.68 -29.34 -43.50
C ILE A 791 1.10 -29.22 -42.10
N LYS A 792 1.28 -30.25 -41.29
CA LYS A 792 0.79 -30.32 -39.92
C LYS A 792 1.87 -29.91 -38.92
N ILE A 793 1.52 -29.07 -37.95
CA ILE A 793 2.45 -28.52 -36.96
C ILE A 793 1.81 -28.55 -35.59
N ASN A 794 2.58 -29.04 -34.62
CA ASN A 794 2.21 -29.02 -33.22
C ASN A 794 3.22 -28.26 -32.37
N GLN A 795 3.03 -28.33 -31.05
CA GLN A 795 3.89 -27.66 -30.07
C GLN A 795 5.35 -28.13 -30.08
N PHE A 796 5.68 -29.28 -30.66
CA PHE A 796 7.03 -29.82 -30.76
C PHE A 796 7.69 -29.62 -32.12
N GLY A 797 6.91 -29.41 -33.20
CA GLY A 797 7.47 -29.14 -34.52
C GLY A 797 6.50 -29.47 -35.65
N MET A 798 7.03 -29.61 -36.86
CA MET A 798 6.31 -30.24 -37.97
C MET A 798 6.08 -31.71 -37.66
N THR A 799 4.89 -32.20 -37.94
CA THR A 799 4.53 -33.61 -37.83
C THR A 799 4.20 -34.14 -39.22
N ASN A 800 4.60 -35.37 -39.50
CA ASN A 800 4.15 -36.05 -40.71
C ASN A 800 2.63 -36.29 -40.60
N ASN A 801 1.95 -36.24 -41.76
CA ASN A 801 0.49 -36.42 -41.86
C ASN A 801 0.02 -37.72 -41.20
#